data_AF-A0A4Q4WX24-F1
#
_entry.id   AF-A0A4Q4WX24-F1
#
_cell.length_a   1.000
_cell.length_b   1.000
_cell.length_c   1.000
_cell.angle_alpha   90.00
_cell.angle_beta   90.00
_cell.angle_gamma   90.00
#
_symmetry.space_group_name_H-M   'P 1'
#
loop_
_entity.id
_entity.type
_entity.pdbx_description
1 polymer ?
#
loop_
_entity_poly.entity_id
_entity_poly.type
_entity_poly.pdbx_seq_one_letter_code
_entity_poly.pdbx_strand_id
1 'polypeptide(L)'
;MSSNATDFASPLAHAGLAGGSLPPQVDYVLDVISNATISTWLFTLLAIAVAYDQVSYWLQKGSIVGPRFKEPFVGPFLQSLNPKMEEYIAKWKSGPLSCVSVFHKFVVIASTRDMARKIFNSPSYVKPCVVDIATRILGEDSWVFLDGKAHVDYRKGLNGLFTRRSLEAYLPGQEALYDRYFKRYVQITKDAGGKPVPFMHEFRELMCAVSLRTFVGHYIPDSAMKKISDDYYLVTAALELVNFPIIIPYTKTWYGKKAADMVMDEFAKCAAKAKVRMAAGGEVTCIMDAWIRDILDSKKWREATEKGLSTEGLTKPALLLREFTDMEISRTLFTFLFASQDATSSACTNLFQVVAQRKDVLDRVIEENYRVRNGDIHAALTLDQLESMTYTRAVVRELLRWRPPVIMVPYKAKRPFPITENYTVPKGAMIIPTTYMALRDPEVYENPDEFDPDRYYSGDAEVKGAKNYLVFGTGPHYCIGQQYAQLNLALCLGKASLLLDWKHHPTPVSEEMKVFATIFPKKRSGDKNGDEAHRRPMPGGSAPGPRESDDGPPCAARALHHSQQQQDGRRRPSSETTAVAATPPAAGNRGDGDGGGREGRAMVVVGIGVRSGFFGRRGQQDLEFRRARPSRLSSPHYSIAHSPFYASTFPSSLFPQVLAHIRSPTQHNNNDPSSPGGGVTIIDVREPSEVRETGRIPGAVNVPVASAPDSFHVPEDEFEDRFGFPRPPRDAELLFYCKAGVRSRAAAGVARDAGWARVGEYPGSWSEWFARGGKVER
;
A
#
# COMPACT_ATOMS: atom_id res chain seq x y z
N MET A 1 1.80 64.43 40.48
CA MET A 1 3.21 64.37 40.93
C MET A 1 4.07 63.85 39.80
N SER A 2 5.39 64.10 39.86
CA SER A 2 6.44 63.35 39.13
C SER A 2 6.23 61.83 39.29
N SER A 3 6.57 60.93 38.35
CA SER A 3 7.06 61.03 36.95
C SER A 3 6.82 59.63 36.28
N ASN A 4 7.36 59.18 35.14
CA ASN A 4 8.45 59.66 34.28
C ASN A 4 8.33 59.09 32.84
N ALA A 5 9.06 59.66 31.87
CA ALA A 5 9.30 59.08 30.55
C ALA A 5 10.65 59.55 29.99
N THR A 6 11.50 58.61 29.56
CA THR A 6 12.82 58.90 28.98
C THR A 6 12.76 58.97 27.46
N ASP A 7 13.29 60.04 26.87
CA ASP A 7 13.36 60.21 25.42
C ASP A 7 14.15 59.09 24.72
N PHE A 8 13.68 58.72 23.52
CA PHE A 8 14.49 58.04 22.51
C PHE A 8 14.44 58.87 21.22
N ALA A 9 15.30 59.90 21.16
CA ALA A 9 15.34 60.83 20.05
C ALA A 9 15.72 60.12 18.73
N SER A 10 14.96 60.35 17.66
CA SER A 10 15.27 59.82 16.35
C SER A 10 16.52 60.50 15.77
N PRO A 11 17.56 59.76 15.33
CA PRO A 11 18.80 60.34 14.81
C PRO A 11 18.63 61.07 13.46
N LEU A 12 17.42 61.05 12.87
CA LEU A 12 17.09 61.81 11.66
C LEU A 12 16.68 63.27 11.93
N ALA A 13 16.44 63.66 13.19
CA ALA A 13 15.88 64.97 13.53
C ALA A 13 16.83 66.17 13.30
N HIS A 14 18.14 65.95 13.18
CA HIS A 14 19.14 67.02 13.01
C HIS A 14 20.18 66.75 11.90
N ALA A 15 19.71 66.28 10.74
CA ALA A 15 20.49 66.31 9.50
C ALA A 15 20.07 67.52 8.63
N GLY A 16 20.64 68.70 8.92
CA GLY A 16 20.37 69.94 8.19
C GLY A 16 20.97 69.97 6.78
N LEU A 17 20.36 69.25 5.83
CA LEU A 17 20.73 69.29 4.41
C LEU A 17 20.27 70.60 3.76
N ALA A 18 21.11 71.62 3.82
CA ALA A 18 20.87 72.90 3.17
C ALA A 18 21.13 72.86 1.65
N GLY A 19 20.30 73.58 0.88
CA GLY A 19 20.74 74.18 -0.39
C GLY A 19 20.71 73.31 -1.66
N GLY A 20 20.13 72.11 -1.64
CA GLY A 20 19.86 71.34 -2.87
C GLY A 20 18.38 71.37 -3.22
N SER A 21 18.00 71.94 -4.36
CA SER A 21 16.64 71.74 -4.91
C SER A 21 16.53 70.30 -5.39
N LEU A 22 15.86 69.47 -4.59
CA LEU A 22 15.52 68.11 -5.00
C LEU A 22 14.66 68.18 -6.27
N PRO A 23 14.78 67.21 -7.21
CA PRO A 23 13.88 67.14 -8.35
C PRO A 23 12.43 67.07 -7.82
N PRO A 24 11.43 67.74 -8.43
CA PRO A 24 10.06 67.75 -7.91
C PRO A 24 9.43 66.35 -7.73
N GLN A 25 9.96 65.36 -8.46
CA GLN A 25 9.63 63.94 -8.35
C GLN A 25 10.04 63.33 -7.00
N VAL A 26 11.14 63.81 -6.40
CA VAL A 26 11.68 63.35 -5.11
C VAL A 26 10.95 64.03 -3.96
N ASP A 27 10.69 65.34 -4.03
CA ASP A 27 9.88 66.04 -3.01
C ASP A 27 8.46 65.46 -2.92
N TYR A 28 7.82 65.20 -4.07
CA TYR A 28 6.53 64.52 -4.12
C TYR A 28 6.57 63.12 -3.48
N VAL A 29 7.63 62.34 -3.72
CA VAL A 29 7.80 61.02 -3.09
C VAL A 29 8.02 61.15 -1.58
N LEU A 30 8.78 62.14 -1.11
CA LEU A 30 8.99 62.39 0.32
C LEU A 30 7.70 62.81 1.04
N ASP A 31 6.87 63.66 0.42
CA ASP A 31 5.58 64.09 0.97
C ASP A 31 4.53 62.96 0.97
N VAL A 32 4.51 62.12 -0.07
CA VAL A 32 3.69 60.89 -0.07
C VAL A 32 4.16 59.89 1.00
N ILE A 33 5.47 59.79 1.25
CA ILE A 33 6.05 58.92 2.29
C ILE A 33 5.75 59.42 3.70
N SER A 34 5.84 60.74 3.96
CA SER A 34 5.63 61.33 5.27
C SER A 34 4.16 61.29 5.71
N ASN A 35 3.23 61.48 4.77
CA ASN A 35 1.78 61.47 5.02
C ASN A 35 1.14 60.08 4.87
N ALA A 36 1.89 59.03 4.48
CA ALA A 36 1.36 57.69 4.28
C ALA A 36 0.96 57.00 5.60
N THR A 37 -0.34 56.74 5.76
CA THR A 37 -0.89 55.97 6.88
C THR A 37 -0.45 54.50 6.86
N ILE A 38 -0.58 53.79 7.98
CA ILE A 38 -0.24 52.36 8.08
C ILE A 38 -1.01 51.52 7.04
N SER A 39 -2.28 51.84 6.76
CA SER A 39 -3.04 51.16 5.69
C SER A 39 -2.52 51.52 4.29
N THR A 40 -2.12 52.77 4.05
CA THR A 40 -1.43 53.18 2.81
C THR A 40 -0.18 52.32 2.59
N TRP A 41 0.65 52.14 3.61
CA TRP A 41 1.84 51.28 3.53
C TRP A 41 1.50 49.81 3.26
N LEU A 42 0.51 49.24 3.97
CA LEU A 42 0.07 47.85 3.77
C LEU A 42 -0.47 47.61 2.36
N PHE A 43 -1.31 48.52 1.83
CA PHE A 43 -1.82 48.42 0.45
C PHE A 43 -0.72 48.60 -0.59
N THR A 44 0.23 49.52 -0.39
CA THR A 44 1.38 49.71 -1.28
C THR A 44 2.29 48.47 -1.29
N LEU A 45 2.61 47.90 -0.14
CA LEU A 45 3.39 46.66 -0.04
C LEU A 45 2.66 45.47 -0.70
N LEU A 46 1.35 45.36 -0.52
CA LEU A 46 0.53 44.34 -1.19
C LEU A 46 0.54 44.53 -2.72
N ALA A 47 0.37 45.76 -3.21
CA ALA A 47 0.40 46.06 -4.64
C ALA A 47 1.77 45.77 -5.26
N ILE A 48 2.87 46.12 -4.59
CA ILE A 48 4.24 45.78 -5.00
C ILE A 48 4.43 44.25 -5.03
N ALA A 49 3.93 43.53 -4.03
CA ALA A 49 4.02 42.07 -3.98
C ALA A 49 3.21 41.40 -5.10
N VAL A 50 2.01 41.91 -5.43
CA VAL A 50 1.20 41.41 -6.57
C VAL A 50 1.89 41.71 -7.89
N ALA A 51 2.43 42.92 -8.08
CA ALA A 51 3.17 43.29 -9.28
C ALA A 51 4.41 42.41 -9.49
N TYR A 52 5.19 42.18 -8.43
CA TYR A 52 6.32 41.26 -8.43
C TYR A 52 5.91 39.83 -8.79
N ASP A 53 4.80 39.33 -8.22
CA ASP A 53 4.29 37.98 -8.45
C ASP A 53 3.82 37.76 -9.91
N GLN A 54 3.19 38.77 -10.54
CA GLN A 54 2.83 38.73 -11.97
C GLN A 54 4.06 38.88 -12.89
N VAL A 55 4.97 39.82 -12.61
CA VAL A 55 6.18 40.03 -13.42
C VAL A 55 7.10 38.80 -13.36
N SER A 56 7.29 38.23 -12.17
CA SER A 56 8.03 36.97 -11.98
C SER A 56 7.38 35.80 -12.73
N TYR A 57 6.06 35.73 -12.75
CA TYR A 57 5.33 34.74 -13.57
C TYR A 57 5.52 34.97 -15.08
N TRP A 58 5.45 36.20 -15.58
CA TRP A 58 5.65 36.51 -17.00
C TRP A 58 7.07 36.19 -17.48
N LEU A 59 8.08 36.55 -16.69
CA LEU A 59 9.49 36.26 -16.99
C LEU A 59 9.76 34.74 -17.04
N GLN A 60 9.13 33.96 -16.16
CA GLN A 60 9.28 32.50 -16.16
C GLN A 60 8.43 31.81 -17.25
N LYS A 61 7.25 32.37 -17.58
CA LYS A 61 6.39 31.89 -18.67
C LYS A 61 7.02 32.11 -20.04
N GLY A 62 7.36 33.35 -20.38
CA GLY A 62 7.73 33.72 -21.75
C GLY A 62 6.74 33.20 -22.80
N SER A 63 7.27 32.43 -23.76
CA SER A 63 6.58 31.92 -24.95
C SER A 63 5.59 30.77 -24.72
N ILE A 64 5.68 29.99 -23.63
CA ILE A 64 4.87 28.76 -23.47
C ILE A 64 3.40 29.03 -23.14
N VAL A 65 2.53 28.05 -23.38
CA VAL A 65 1.07 28.20 -23.23
C VAL A 65 0.68 28.32 -21.75
N GLY A 66 -0.18 29.27 -21.41
CA GLY A 66 -0.67 29.45 -20.05
C GLY A 66 -1.45 30.75 -19.88
N PRO A 67 -2.13 30.96 -18.73
CA PRO A 67 -2.88 32.18 -18.45
C PRO A 67 -2.04 33.46 -18.67
N ARG A 68 -2.66 34.53 -19.17
CA ARG A 68 -2.00 35.84 -19.33
C ARG A 68 -1.69 36.49 -17.98
N PHE A 69 -2.59 36.34 -17.02
CA PHE A 69 -2.44 36.71 -15.62
C PHE A 69 -2.71 35.46 -14.78
N LYS A 70 -2.10 35.34 -13.60
CA LYS A 70 -2.47 34.29 -12.63
C LYS A 70 -3.23 34.89 -11.45
N GLU A 71 -4.09 34.10 -10.81
CA GLU A 71 -4.64 34.40 -9.48
C GLU A 71 -3.49 34.78 -8.53
N PRO A 72 -3.41 36.03 -8.02
CA PRO A 72 -2.26 36.51 -7.27
C PRO A 72 -1.94 35.63 -6.06
N PHE A 73 -0.67 35.29 -5.89
CA PHE A 73 -0.12 34.41 -4.85
C PHE A 73 -0.70 32.99 -4.75
N VAL A 74 -1.80 32.64 -5.41
CA VAL A 74 -2.53 31.37 -5.18
C VAL A 74 -2.51 30.47 -6.42
N GLY A 75 -2.82 31.02 -7.60
CA GLY A 75 -2.96 30.23 -8.82
C GLY A 75 -4.16 29.25 -8.79
N PRO A 76 -4.16 28.20 -9.64
CA PRO A 76 -5.20 27.17 -9.67
C PRO A 76 -5.10 26.18 -8.48
N PHE A 77 -5.03 26.70 -7.26
CA PHE A 77 -4.96 25.91 -6.02
C PHE A 77 -6.20 25.03 -5.81
N LEU A 78 -7.40 25.57 -6.04
CA LEU A 78 -8.66 24.81 -5.88
C LEU A 78 -8.79 23.65 -6.88
N GLN A 79 -8.24 23.77 -8.10
CA GLN A 79 -8.14 22.65 -9.05
C GLN A 79 -7.19 21.57 -8.54
N SER A 80 -6.14 21.97 -7.81
CA SER A 80 -5.11 21.08 -7.26
C SER A 80 -5.60 20.29 -6.04
N LEU A 81 -6.68 20.75 -5.38
CA LEU A 81 -7.38 20.04 -4.30
C LEU A 81 -8.36 18.96 -4.80
N ASN A 82 -8.87 19.08 -6.02
CA ASN A 82 -9.80 18.12 -6.64
C ASN A 82 -9.43 17.86 -8.11
N PRO A 83 -8.30 17.17 -8.36
CA PRO A 83 -7.74 17.02 -9.70
C PRO A 83 -8.63 16.17 -10.61
N LYS A 84 -9.12 16.79 -11.68
CA LYS A 84 -9.93 16.16 -12.73
C LYS A 84 -9.08 15.67 -13.90
N MET A 85 -9.40 14.50 -14.44
CA MET A 85 -8.65 13.92 -15.57
C MET A 85 -8.78 14.78 -16.84
N GLU A 86 -9.96 15.35 -17.05
CA GLU A 86 -10.33 16.18 -18.18
C GLU A 86 -9.50 17.49 -18.20
N GLU A 87 -9.20 18.04 -17.02
CA GLU A 87 -8.37 19.24 -16.86
C GLU A 87 -6.88 18.96 -17.18
N TYR A 88 -6.36 17.76 -16.89
CA TYR A 88 -5.01 17.37 -17.32
C TYR A 88 -4.94 17.14 -18.83
N ILE A 89 -5.93 16.45 -19.40
CA ILE A 89 -6.02 16.22 -20.85
C ILE A 89 -6.10 17.56 -21.60
N ALA A 90 -6.88 18.53 -21.11
CA ALA A 90 -6.91 19.89 -21.65
C ALA A 90 -5.55 20.60 -21.54
N LYS A 91 -4.87 20.52 -20.38
CA LYS A 91 -3.54 21.13 -20.17
C LYS A 91 -2.47 20.52 -21.09
N TRP A 92 -2.54 19.23 -21.41
CA TRP A 92 -1.66 18.58 -22.39
C TRP A 92 -2.01 18.91 -23.85
N LYS A 93 -3.30 18.89 -24.21
CA LYS A 93 -3.75 19.25 -25.57
C LYS A 93 -3.60 20.74 -25.88
N SER A 94 -3.40 21.61 -24.88
CA SER A 94 -3.20 23.05 -25.06
C SER A 94 -1.89 23.43 -25.79
N GLY A 95 -0.89 22.56 -25.81
CA GLY A 95 0.35 22.76 -26.56
C GLY A 95 1.50 21.86 -26.10
N PRO A 96 2.63 21.81 -26.85
CA PRO A 96 3.78 20.96 -26.52
C PRO A 96 4.40 21.28 -25.14
N LEU A 97 4.44 22.56 -24.79
CA LEU A 97 4.75 23.08 -23.47
C LEU A 97 3.62 24.01 -23.00
N SER A 98 3.13 23.77 -21.78
CA SER A 98 2.23 24.67 -21.07
C SER A 98 2.71 24.93 -19.65
N CYS A 99 2.11 25.86 -18.92
CA CYS A 99 2.48 26.15 -17.53
C CYS A 99 1.31 26.48 -16.61
N VAL A 100 1.53 26.25 -15.33
CA VAL A 100 0.75 26.79 -14.22
C VAL A 100 1.70 27.31 -13.14
N SER A 101 1.24 28.26 -12.33
CA SER A 101 1.96 28.70 -11.13
C SER A 101 1.01 28.60 -9.95
N VAL A 102 1.37 27.84 -8.93
CA VAL A 102 0.59 27.62 -7.70
C VAL A 102 1.47 28.03 -6.53
N PHE A 103 1.05 29.05 -5.79
CA PHE A 103 1.94 29.80 -4.88
C PHE A 103 3.27 30.20 -5.58
N HIS A 104 4.38 30.09 -4.86
CA HIS A 104 5.74 30.30 -5.35
C HIS A 104 6.24 29.21 -6.31
N LYS A 105 5.48 28.13 -6.56
CA LYS A 105 5.90 27.02 -7.42
C LYS A 105 5.44 27.28 -8.85
N PHE A 106 6.38 27.69 -9.71
CA PHE A 106 6.20 27.68 -11.16
C PHE A 106 6.37 26.25 -11.70
N VAL A 107 5.45 25.83 -12.56
CA VAL A 107 5.33 24.46 -13.07
C VAL A 107 5.23 24.49 -14.59
N VAL A 108 6.20 23.86 -15.26
CA VAL A 108 6.16 23.61 -16.71
C VAL A 108 5.61 22.22 -16.96
N ILE A 109 4.63 22.08 -17.84
CA ILE A 109 4.03 20.82 -18.26
C ILE A 109 4.56 20.51 -19.66
N ALA A 110 5.06 19.29 -19.85
CA ALA A 110 5.60 18.82 -21.12
C ALA A 110 4.72 17.70 -21.68
N SER A 111 4.11 17.96 -22.83
CA SER A 111 2.96 17.20 -23.35
C SER A 111 3.34 16.12 -24.37
N THR A 112 4.57 16.13 -24.91
CA THR A 112 5.00 15.22 -25.98
C THR A 112 5.91 14.10 -25.48
N ARG A 113 5.89 12.95 -26.19
CA ARG A 113 6.80 11.81 -25.98
C ARG A 113 8.25 12.27 -25.83
N ASP A 114 8.75 13.03 -26.80
CA ASP A 114 10.20 13.28 -26.89
C ASP A 114 10.66 14.33 -25.87
N MET A 115 9.79 15.25 -25.45
CA MET A 115 10.04 16.09 -24.28
C MET A 115 10.06 15.27 -23.00
N ALA A 116 9.11 14.34 -22.81
CA ALA A 116 9.09 13.45 -21.65
C ALA A 116 10.36 12.59 -21.58
N ARG A 117 10.75 11.96 -22.70
CA ARG A 117 12.02 11.21 -22.84
C ARG A 117 13.23 12.10 -22.57
N LYS A 118 13.27 13.34 -23.07
CA LYS A 118 14.37 14.29 -22.83
C LYS A 118 14.48 14.65 -21.35
N ILE A 119 13.36 14.86 -20.64
CA ILE A 119 13.34 15.10 -19.18
C ILE A 119 13.88 13.88 -18.43
N PHE A 120 13.31 12.70 -18.66
CA PHE A 120 13.70 11.46 -17.98
C PHE A 120 15.17 11.08 -18.18
N ASN A 121 15.76 11.42 -19.34
CA ASN A 121 17.17 11.18 -19.67
C ASN A 121 18.10 12.38 -19.42
N SER A 122 17.66 13.43 -18.70
CA SER A 122 18.48 14.60 -18.37
C SER A 122 18.87 14.73 -16.87
N PRO A 123 19.49 13.71 -16.25
CA PRO A 123 19.84 13.73 -14.82
C PRO A 123 20.88 14.79 -14.44
N SER A 124 21.54 15.45 -15.40
CA SER A 124 22.42 16.60 -15.12
C SER A 124 21.66 17.93 -15.01
N TYR A 125 20.39 17.99 -15.46
CA TYR A 125 19.55 19.18 -15.45
C TYR A 125 18.42 19.11 -14.43
N VAL A 126 17.79 17.94 -14.32
CA VAL A 126 16.60 17.72 -13.49
C VAL A 126 16.83 16.55 -12.53
N LYS A 127 16.02 16.45 -11.47
CA LYS A 127 15.84 15.22 -10.66
C LYS A 127 14.36 15.00 -10.35
N PRO A 128 13.89 13.77 -10.09
CA PRO A 128 12.52 13.54 -9.64
C PRO A 128 12.18 14.37 -8.41
N CYS A 129 10.91 14.71 -8.24
CA CYS A 129 10.41 15.27 -7.00
C CYS A 129 9.01 14.74 -6.67
N VAL A 130 8.67 14.86 -5.39
CA VAL A 130 7.39 14.49 -4.80
C VAL A 130 6.95 15.64 -3.89
N VAL A 131 5.78 15.52 -3.24
CA VAL A 131 5.32 16.51 -2.26
C VAL A 131 6.33 16.68 -1.11
N ASP A 132 6.49 17.90 -0.61
CA ASP A 132 7.58 18.25 0.32
C ASP A 132 7.54 17.48 1.66
N ILE A 133 6.36 16.97 2.03
CA ILE A 133 6.15 16.13 3.22
C ILE A 133 6.72 14.70 3.07
N ALA A 134 6.96 14.23 1.84
CA ALA A 134 7.34 12.86 1.56
C ALA A 134 8.71 12.46 2.14
N THR A 135 9.69 13.38 2.21
CA THR A 135 10.99 13.09 2.83
C THR A 135 10.84 12.78 4.31
N ARG A 136 9.86 13.39 4.98
CA ARG A 136 9.57 13.15 6.40
C ARG A 136 8.80 11.84 6.64
N ILE A 137 8.13 11.30 5.63
CA ILE A 137 7.32 10.06 5.71
C ILE A 137 8.15 8.84 5.26
N LEU A 138 8.90 8.95 4.16
CA LEU A 138 9.77 7.88 3.65
C LEU A 138 11.18 7.89 4.26
N GLY A 139 11.54 8.91 5.04
CA GLY A 139 12.87 9.13 5.62
C GLY A 139 13.82 9.84 4.64
N GLU A 140 14.55 10.85 5.11
CA GLU A 140 15.33 11.74 4.24
C GLU A 140 16.50 11.03 3.54
N ASP A 141 17.06 10.00 4.19
CA ASP A 141 18.14 9.15 3.65
C ASP A 141 17.68 8.15 2.58
N SER A 142 16.37 8.00 2.34
CA SER A 142 15.84 6.93 1.49
C SER A 142 16.30 7.06 0.03
N TRP A 143 16.72 5.93 -0.55
CA TRP A 143 17.44 5.89 -1.83
C TRP A 143 16.71 6.57 -3.00
N VAL A 144 15.38 6.64 -2.95
CA VAL A 144 14.51 7.34 -3.92
C VAL A 144 14.72 8.86 -3.97
N PHE A 145 15.34 9.47 -2.95
CA PHE A 145 15.68 10.90 -2.91
C PHE A 145 17.12 11.20 -3.33
N LEU A 146 17.95 10.17 -3.49
CA LEU A 146 19.31 10.29 -3.99
C LEU A 146 19.30 10.76 -5.45
N ASP A 147 20.42 11.36 -5.87
CA ASP A 147 20.59 11.97 -7.18
C ASP A 147 21.96 11.60 -7.77
N GLY A 148 22.08 11.63 -9.09
CA GLY A 148 23.31 11.32 -9.82
C GLY A 148 23.93 9.97 -9.43
N LYS A 149 25.25 9.95 -9.17
CA LYS A 149 26.03 8.74 -8.90
C LYS A 149 25.53 7.94 -7.69
N ALA A 150 25.11 8.63 -6.61
CA ALA A 150 24.65 7.96 -5.39
C ALA A 150 23.40 7.10 -5.64
N HIS A 151 22.40 7.65 -6.36
CA HIS A 151 21.22 6.90 -6.78
C HIS A 151 21.58 5.74 -7.70
N VAL A 152 22.42 5.98 -8.71
CA VAL A 152 22.82 4.96 -9.70
C VAL A 152 23.54 3.79 -9.04
N ASP A 153 24.48 4.05 -8.12
CA ASP A 153 25.23 2.98 -7.46
C ASP A 153 24.41 2.23 -6.41
N TYR A 154 23.54 2.92 -5.64
CA TYR A 154 22.58 2.26 -4.75
C TYR A 154 21.67 1.31 -5.55
N ARG A 155 21.10 1.81 -6.66
CA ARG A 155 20.19 1.06 -7.52
C ARG A 155 20.85 -0.19 -8.13
N LYS A 156 22.12 -0.15 -8.51
CA LYS A 156 22.83 -1.35 -9.01
C LYS A 156 22.73 -2.52 -8.03
N GLY A 157 22.83 -2.24 -6.72
CA GLY A 157 22.69 -3.24 -5.66
C GLY A 157 21.26 -3.74 -5.40
N LEU A 158 20.26 -3.20 -6.12
CA LEU A 158 18.87 -3.63 -6.08
C LEU A 158 18.44 -4.36 -7.36
N ASN A 159 19.25 -4.31 -8.43
CA ASN A 159 18.89 -4.92 -9.73
C ASN A 159 18.82 -6.46 -9.66
N GLY A 160 19.63 -7.11 -8.82
CA GLY A 160 19.62 -8.58 -8.63
C GLY A 160 18.26 -9.09 -8.18
N LEU A 161 17.55 -8.30 -7.37
CA LEU A 161 16.30 -8.63 -6.70
C LEU A 161 15.11 -8.84 -7.64
N PHE A 162 15.23 -8.42 -8.90
CA PHE A 162 14.21 -8.48 -9.94
C PHE A 162 14.66 -9.27 -11.20
N THR A 163 15.69 -10.12 -11.07
CA THR A 163 16.11 -11.05 -12.13
C THR A 163 15.11 -12.21 -12.31
N ARG A 164 15.16 -12.95 -13.43
CA ARG A 164 14.33 -14.15 -13.68
C ARG A 164 14.27 -15.07 -12.46
N ARG A 165 15.44 -15.56 -12.04
CA ARG A 165 15.61 -16.50 -10.92
C ARG A 165 15.00 -15.97 -9.62
N SER A 166 15.12 -14.66 -9.37
CA SER A 166 14.52 -14.02 -8.20
C SER A 166 13.00 -13.99 -8.28
N LEU A 167 12.41 -13.62 -9.43
CA LEU A 167 10.96 -13.59 -9.61
C LEU A 167 10.33 -14.99 -9.52
N GLU A 168 11.02 -16.00 -10.04
CA GLU A 168 10.66 -17.41 -9.93
C GLU A 168 10.60 -17.89 -8.47
N ALA A 169 11.60 -17.52 -7.66
CA ALA A 169 11.64 -17.85 -6.23
C ALA A 169 10.51 -17.19 -5.40
N TYR A 170 9.89 -16.11 -5.91
CA TYR A 170 8.78 -15.42 -5.23
C TYR A 170 7.40 -15.93 -5.66
N LEU A 171 7.30 -16.59 -6.82
CA LEU A 171 6.07 -16.99 -7.49
C LEU A 171 5.13 -17.84 -6.59
N PRO A 172 5.59 -18.87 -5.85
CA PRO A 172 4.72 -19.67 -4.98
C PRO A 172 4.04 -18.85 -3.88
N GLY A 173 4.74 -17.84 -3.33
CA GLY A 173 4.18 -16.95 -2.31
C GLY A 173 3.11 -16.01 -2.85
N GLN A 174 3.15 -15.68 -4.14
CA GLN A 174 2.12 -14.90 -4.83
C GLN A 174 0.89 -15.78 -5.09
N GLU A 175 1.09 -16.99 -5.62
CA GLU A 175 0.02 -17.95 -5.91
C GLU A 175 -0.84 -18.31 -4.70
N ALA A 176 -0.21 -18.67 -3.56
CA ALA A 176 -0.91 -19.02 -2.33
C ALA A 176 -1.82 -17.89 -1.82
N LEU A 177 -1.44 -16.62 -2.04
CA LEU A 177 -2.28 -15.48 -1.71
C LEU A 177 -3.45 -15.30 -2.68
N TYR A 178 -3.25 -15.50 -3.98
CA TYR A 178 -4.36 -15.49 -4.94
C TYR A 178 -5.41 -16.53 -4.58
N ASP A 179 -5.01 -17.77 -4.28
CA ASP A 179 -5.96 -18.83 -3.90
C ASP A 179 -6.69 -18.53 -2.58
N ARG A 180 -6.02 -17.91 -1.60
CA ARG A 180 -6.64 -17.47 -0.34
C ARG A 180 -7.65 -16.33 -0.55
N TYR A 181 -7.26 -15.29 -1.27
CA TYR A 181 -8.13 -14.13 -1.49
C TYR A 181 -9.28 -14.43 -2.45
N PHE A 182 -9.10 -15.27 -3.47
CA PHE A 182 -10.20 -15.66 -4.37
C PHE A 182 -11.28 -16.48 -3.65
N LYS A 183 -10.89 -17.35 -2.69
CA LYS A 183 -11.86 -17.99 -1.76
C LYS A 183 -12.63 -16.95 -0.93
N ARG A 184 -11.96 -15.92 -0.39
CA ARG A 184 -12.59 -14.78 0.31
C ARG A 184 -13.53 -13.97 -0.61
N TYR A 185 -13.16 -13.73 -1.87
CA TYR A 185 -13.96 -12.96 -2.82
C TYR A 185 -15.31 -13.64 -3.12
N VAL A 186 -15.30 -14.96 -3.26
CA VAL A 186 -16.51 -15.78 -3.36
C VAL A 186 -17.31 -15.73 -2.06
N GLN A 187 -16.66 -15.75 -0.89
CA GLN A 187 -17.36 -15.69 0.39
C GLN A 187 -18.08 -14.34 0.60
N ILE A 188 -17.41 -13.21 0.33
CA ILE A 188 -18.01 -11.87 0.36
C ILE A 188 -19.25 -11.79 -0.55
N THR A 189 -19.22 -12.43 -1.72
CA THR A 189 -20.38 -12.53 -2.63
C THR A 189 -21.53 -13.34 -2.00
N LYS A 190 -21.23 -14.46 -1.34
CA LYS A 190 -22.22 -15.30 -0.65
C LYS A 190 -22.87 -14.55 0.52
N ASP A 191 -22.06 -13.86 1.33
CA ASP A 191 -22.50 -13.09 2.50
C ASP A 191 -23.40 -11.91 2.09
N ALA A 192 -23.12 -11.29 0.93
CA ALA A 192 -23.99 -10.30 0.29
C ALA A 192 -25.29 -10.89 -0.29
N GLY A 193 -25.48 -12.21 -0.25
CA GLY A 193 -26.62 -12.91 -0.86
C GLY A 193 -26.64 -12.83 -2.38
N GLY A 194 -25.46 -12.83 -3.02
CA GLY A 194 -25.30 -12.63 -4.47
C GLY A 194 -25.60 -11.20 -4.94
N LYS A 195 -25.89 -10.25 -4.03
CA LYS A 195 -26.02 -8.83 -4.38
C LYS A 195 -24.63 -8.25 -4.69
N PRO A 196 -24.51 -7.34 -5.66
CA PRO A 196 -23.24 -6.68 -5.94
C PRO A 196 -22.71 -5.85 -4.75
N VAL A 197 -21.40 -5.89 -4.46
CA VAL A 197 -20.71 -5.07 -3.43
C VAL A 197 -19.39 -4.41 -3.92
N PRO A 198 -18.92 -3.27 -3.38
CA PRO A 198 -17.79 -2.53 -3.96
C PRO A 198 -16.40 -3.18 -3.74
N PHE A 199 -15.78 -3.67 -4.81
CA PHE A 199 -14.58 -4.52 -4.73
C PHE A 199 -13.20 -3.83 -4.73
N MET A 200 -13.13 -2.51 -4.92
CA MET A 200 -11.85 -1.77 -4.98
C MET A 200 -10.97 -1.93 -3.72
N HIS A 201 -11.55 -2.10 -2.54
CA HIS A 201 -10.79 -2.26 -1.29
C HIS A 201 -10.19 -3.67 -1.18
N GLU A 202 -10.94 -4.68 -1.61
CA GLU A 202 -10.46 -6.07 -1.70
C GLU A 202 -9.28 -6.20 -2.66
N PHE A 203 -9.33 -5.56 -3.84
CA PHE A 203 -8.20 -5.50 -4.77
C PHE A 203 -6.97 -4.77 -4.18
N ARG A 204 -7.18 -3.70 -3.40
CA ARG A 204 -6.08 -3.00 -2.69
C ARG A 204 -5.45 -3.88 -1.60
N GLU A 205 -6.26 -4.63 -0.85
CA GLU A 205 -5.78 -5.53 0.21
C GLU A 205 -4.99 -6.70 -0.38
N LEU A 206 -5.51 -7.34 -1.44
CA LEU A 206 -4.80 -8.40 -2.17
C LEU A 206 -3.45 -7.90 -2.73
N MET A 207 -3.42 -6.75 -3.42
CA MET A 207 -2.18 -6.21 -3.98
C MET A 207 -1.17 -5.79 -2.89
N CYS A 208 -1.65 -5.41 -1.70
CA CYS A 208 -0.78 -5.15 -0.54
C CYS A 208 -0.21 -6.44 0.01
N ALA A 209 -1.05 -7.45 0.28
CA ALA A 209 -0.64 -8.77 0.76
C ALA A 209 0.38 -9.42 -0.17
N VAL A 210 0.15 -9.37 -1.48
CA VAL A 210 1.05 -9.94 -2.50
C VAL A 210 2.39 -9.17 -2.57
N SER A 211 2.36 -7.85 -2.44
CA SER A 211 3.59 -7.04 -2.30
C SER A 211 4.34 -7.42 -1.01
N LEU A 212 3.65 -7.50 0.13
CA LEU A 212 4.24 -7.84 1.43
C LEU A 212 4.87 -9.23 1.43
N ARG A 213 4.19 -10.26 0.91
CA ARG A 213 4.72 -11.62 0.79
C ARG A 213 5.89 -11.70 -0.19
N THR A 214 5.85 -10.97 -1.30
CA THR A 214 7.00 -10.88 -2.23
C THR A 214 8.19 -10.16 -1.60
N PHE A 215 7.96 -9.12 -0.77
CA PHE A 215 9.02 -8.25 -0.26
C PHE A 215 9.65 -8.79 1.03
N VAL A 216 8.85 -9.26 1.99
CA VAL A 216 9.26 -9.70 3.33
C VAL A 216 8.81 -11.13 3.69
N GLY A 217 8.36 -11.91 2.70
CA GLY A 217 8.17 -13.36 2.84
C GLY A 217 7.12 -13.77 3.86
N HIS A 218 7.44 -14.84 4.60
CA HIS A 218 6.64 -15.33 5.73
C HIS A 218 7.11 -14.75 7.08
N TYR A 219 8.08 -13.82 7.10
CA TYR A 219 8.56 -13.20 8.34
C TYR A 219 7.54 -12.26 8.99
N ILE A 220 6.63 -11.71 8.18
CA ILE A 220 5.50 -10.89 8.60
C ILE A 220 4.27 -11.78 8.91
N PRO A 221 3.64 -11.67 10.09
CA PRO A 221 2.41 -12.39 10.41
C PRO A 221 1.21 -11.77 9.69
N ASP A 222 0.18 -12.59 9.42
CA ASP A 222 -1.03 -12.13 8.71
C ASP A 222 -1.78 -11.00 9.42
N SER A 223 -1.71 -10.93 10.76
CA SER A 223 -2.27 -9.82 11.54
C SER A 223 -1.58 -8.48 11.23
N ALA A 224 -0.25 -8.47 11.10
CA ALA A 224 0.51 -7.30 10.66
C ALA A 224 0.26 -7.02 9.18
N MET A 225 0.19 -8.05 8.31
CA MET A 225 -0.13 -7.90 6.89
C MET A 225 -1.49 -7.20 6.69
N LYS A 226 -2.53 -7.63 7.43
CA LYS A 226 -3.86 -7.01 7.41
C LYS A 226 -3.82 -5.57 7.91
N LYS A 227 -3.20 -5.34 9.08
CA LYS A 227 -3.08 -4.00 9.67
C LYS A 227 -2.35 -3.01 8.76
N ILE A 228 -1.25 -3.44 8.13
CA ILE A 228 -0.53 -2.63 7.13
C ILE A 228 -1.44 -2.32 5.94
N SER A 229 -2.17 -3.33 5.43
CA SER A 229 -3.06 -3.13 4.28
C SER A 229 -4.20 -2.13 4.55
N ASP A 230 -4.74 -2.13 5.77
CA ASP A 230 -5.75 -1.17 6.22
C ASP A 230 -5.15 0.24 6.47
N ASP A 231 -4.03 0.32 7.18
CA ASP A 231 -3.38 1.60 7.52
C ASP A 231 -2.68 2.25 6.32
N TYR A 232 -2.35 1.51 5.24
CA TYR A 232 -1.55 2.05 4.13
C TYR A 232 -2.19 3.28 3.47
N TYR A 233 -3.53 3.32 3.42
CA TYR A 233 -4.23 4.47 2.87
C TYR A 233 -3.90 5.79 3.62
N LEU A 234 -3.53 5.73 4.90
CA LEU A 234 -3.08 6.89 5.67
C LEU A 234 -1.73 7.42 5.15
N VAL A 235 -0.84 6.55 4.67
CA VAL A 235 0.42 6.93 4.01
C VAL A 235 0.11 7.62 2.68
N THR A 236 -0.74 7.04 1.83
CA THR A 236 -1.12 7.66 0.55
C THR A 236 -1.84 9.00 0.74
N ALA A 237 -2.78 9.09 1.70
CA ALA A 237 -3.52 10.32 2.00
C ALA A 237 -2.64 11.41 2.62
N ALA A 238 -1.55 11.06 3.30
CA ALA A 238 -0.53 12.01 3.74
C ALA A 238 0.29 12.58 2.56
N LEU A 239 0.37 11.86 1.44
CA LEU A 239 1.16 12.20 0.26
C LEU A 239 0.34 12.86 -0.87
N GLU A 240 -0.90 13.26 -0.59
CA GLU A 240 -1.74 14.07 -1.49
C GLU A 240 -1.04 15.36 -1.93
N LEU A 241 -1.28 15.77 -3.20
CA LEU A 241 -0.63 16.91 -3.86
C LEU A 241 -0.71 18.21 -3.05
N VAL A 242 -1.83 18.42 -2.35
CA VAL A 242 -2.08 19.55 -1.46
C VAL A 242 -2.24 19.03 -0.04
N ASN A 243 -1.18 19.13 0.75
CA ASN A 243 -1.18 18.78 2.17
C ASN A 243 -0.23 19.71 2.95
N PHE A 244 -0.31 19.71 4.28
CA PHE A 244 0.57 20.54 5.10
C PHE A 244 2.04 20.12 4.94
N PRO A 245 2.99 21.06 4.75
CA PRO A 245 4.43 20.76 4.61
C PRO A 245 5.10 20.38 5.94
N ILE A 246 4.32 20.25 7.02
CA ILE A 246 4.73 19.91 8.37
C ILE A 246 3.83 18.83 8.95
N ILE A 247 4.37 18.04 9.89
CA ILE A 247 3.63 16.99 10.59
C ILE A 247 2.97 17.61 11.81
N ILE A 248 1.64 17.73 11.78
CA ILE A 248 0.83 18.30 12.87
C ILE A 248 0.00 17.16 13.50
N PRO A 249 0.00 16.96 14.83
CA PRO A 249 -0.80 15.93 15.50
C PRO A 249 -2.24 15.86 15.00
N TYR A 250 -2.79 14.64 14.88
CA TYR A 250 -4.15 14.36 14.41
C TYR A 250 -4.51 14.82 12.97
N THR A 251 -3.54 15.30 12.18
CA THR A 251 -3.75 15.57 10.74
C THR A 251 -3.35 14.38 9.87
N LYS A 252 -3.71 14.41 8.57
CA LYS A 252 -3.33 13.37 7.58
C LYS A 252 -1.84 13.04 7.64
N THR A 253 -0.97 14.05 7.73
CA THR A 253 0.49 13.87 7.70
C THR A 253 1.02 13.16 8.95
N TRP A 254 0.37 13.33 10.11
CA TRP A 254 0.70 12.60 11.33
C TRP A 254 0.23 11.15 11.31
N TYR A 255 -0.99 10.89 10.83
CA TYR A 255 -1.48 9.52 10.64
C TYR A 255 -0.64 8.74 9.61
N GLY A 256 -0.29 9.36 8.48
CA GLY A 256 0.60 8.74 7.49
C GLY A 256 2.01 8.50 8.02
N LYS A 257 2.58 9.41 8.83
CA LYS A 257 3.86 9.16 9.52
C LYS A 257 3.76 7.98 10.50
N LYS A 258 2.71 7.92 11.32
CA LYS A 258 2.49 6.82 12.28
C LYS A 258 2.27 5.47 11.58
N ALA A 259 1.58 5.44 10.45
CA ALA A 259 1.45 4.25 9.61
C ALA A 259 2.80 3.85 8.99
N ALA A 260 3.55 4.80 8.42
CA ALA A 260 4.87 4.56 7.85
C ALA A 260 5.88 4.00 8.87
N ASP A 261 5.93 4.59 10.07
CA ASP A 261 6.79 4.13 11.16
C ASP A 261 6.45 2.69 11.57
N MET A 262 5.16 2.38 11.73
CA MET A 262 4.69 1.04 12.05
C MET A 262 5.05 0.00 10.98
N VAL A 263 4.97 0.36 9.68
CA VAL A 263 5.46 -0.52 8.59
C VAL A 263 6.96 -0.73 8.68
N MET A 264 7.73 0.33 8.92
CA MET A 264 9.20 0.26 9.01
C MET A 264 9.67 -0.54 10.23
N ASP A 265 8.97 -0.46 11.36
CA ASP A 265 9.26 -1.27 12.55
C ASP A 265 8.99 -2.76 12.30
N GLU A 266 7.88 -3.13 11.66
CA GLU A 266 7.61 -4.54 11.28
C GLU A 266 8.61 -5.04 10.24
N PHE A 267 9.00 -4.21 9.26
CA PHE A 267 10.01 -4.59 8.26
C PHE A 267 11.40 -4.75 8.87
N ALA A 268 11.76 -3.98 9.91
CA ALA A 268 13.02 -4.16 10.63
C ALA A 268 13.04 -5.48 11.42
N LYS A 269 11.93 -5.84 12.08
CA LYS A 269 11.75 -7.15 12.73
C LYS A 269 11.87 -8.29 11.72
N CYS A 270 11.33 -8.13 10.51
CA CYS A 270 11.48 -9.10 9.42
C CYS A 270 12.95 -9.22 8.97
N ALA A 271 13.65 -8.10 8.78
CA ALA A 271 15.06 -8.09 8.36
C ALA A 271 15.97 -8.83 9.35
N ALA A 272 15.76 -8.66 10.66
CA ALA A 272 16.48 -9.38 11.70
C ALA A 272 16.26 -10.90 11.61
N LYS A 273 15.01 -11.38 11.45
CA LYS A 273 14.68 -12.80 11.24
C LYS A 273 15.34 -13.34 9.97
N ALA A 274 15.26 -12.58 8.87
CA ALA A 274 15.79 -12.97 7.57
C ALA A 274 17.31 -13.09 7.57
N LYS A 275 18.03 -12.21 8.27
CA LYS A 275 19.49 -12.34 8.46
C LYS A 275 19.88 -13.66 9.13
N VAL A 276 19.17 -14.07 10.17
CA VAL A 276 19.42 -15.36 10.85
C VAL A 276 19.17 -16.52 9.89
N ARG A 277 18.01 -16.55 9.20
CA ARG A 277 17.66 -17.64 8.26
C ARG A 277 18.60 -17.71 7.05
N MET A 278 19.02 -16.57 6.49
CA MET A 278 19.97 -16.53 5.37
C MET A 278 21.39 -16.91 5.79
N ALA A 279 21.83 -16.50 6.99
CA ALA A 279 23.13 -16.93 7.55
C ALA A 279 23.17 -18.44 7.82
N ALA A 280 22.06 -19.02 8.27
CA ALA A 280 21.88 -20.47 8.44
C ALA A 280 21.73 -21.25 7.12
N GLY A 281 21.91 -20.62 5.96
CA GLY A 281 21.86 -21.29 4.64
C GLY A 281 20.46 -21.49 4.06
N GLY A 282 19.41 -20.88 4.63
CA GLY A 282 18.04 -21.02 4.12
C GLY A 282 17.84 -20.52 2.68
N GLU A 283 16.89 -21.14 1.98
CA GLU A 283 16.53 -20.81 0.59
C GLU A 283 15.84 -19.46 0.44
N VAL A 284 16.09 -18.79 -0.69
CA VAL A 284 15.49 -17.48 -1.01
C VAL A 284 14.01 -17.65 -1.37
N THR A 285 13.10 -16.97 -0.66
CA THR A 285 11.66 -16.97 -0.98
C THR A 285 11.04 -15.58 -1.12
N CYS A 286 11.82 -14.52 -0.90
CA CYS A 286 11.37 -13.12 -1.00
C CYS A 286 12.53 -12.16 -1.32
N ILE A 287 12.21 -10.92 -1.69
CA ILE A 287 13.21 -9.87 -1.98
C ILE A 287 14.16 -9.63 -0.81
N MET A 288 13.64 -9.66 0.43
CA MET A 288 14.45 -9.53 1.65
C MET A 288 15.49 -10.65 1.77
N ASP A 289 15.11 -11.91 1.49
CA ASP A 289 16.06 -13.04 1.47
C ASP A 289 17.13 -12.84 0.38
N ALA A 290 16.71 -12.50 -0.84
CA ALA A 290 17.61 -12.32 -1.99
C ALA A 290 18.66 -11.23 -1.70
N TRP A 291 18.24 -10.10 -1.13
CA TRP A 291 19.15 -9.00 -0.84
C TRP A 291 20.10 -9.32 0.31
N ILE A 292 19.62 -10.02 1.34
CA ILE A 292 20.45 -10.45 2.46
C ILE A 292 21.44 -11.54 2.02
N ARG A 293 21.07 -12.43 1.10
CA ARG A 293 21.97 -13.38 0.43
C ARG A 293 23.09 -12.64 -0.30
N ASP A 294 22.77 -11.67 -1.15
CA ASP A 294 23.75 -10.83 -1.87
C ASP A 294 24.70 -10.09 -0.90
N ILE A 295 24.19 -9.57 0.23
CA ILE A 295 24.99 -8.90 1.28
C ILE A 295 25.94 -9.88 1.97
N LEU A 296 25.46 -11.06 2.37
CA LEU A 296 26.26 -12.09 3.04
C LEU A 296 27.36 -12.63 2.12
N ASP A 297 27.06 -12.87 0.84
CA ASP A 297 28.04 -13.40 -0.11
C ASP A 297 29.05 -12.31 -0.53
N SER A 298 28.63 -11.04 -0.56
CA SER A 298 29.53 -9.87 -0.67
C SER A 298 30.44 -9.70 0.55
N LYS A 299 30.03 -10.14 1.74
CA LYS A 299 30.87 -10.19 2.94
C LYS A 299 31.88 -11.32 2.86
N LYS A 300 31.44 -12.55 2.56
CA LYS A 300 32.31 -13.72 2.36
C LYS A 300 33.42 -13.45 1.35
N TRP A 301 33.08 -12.84 0.20
CA TRP A 301 34.05 -12.51 -0.83
C TRP A 301 35.11 -11.51 -0.34
N ARG A 302 34.70 -10.45 0.36
CA ARG A 302 35.62 -9.46 0.95
C ARG A 302 36.54 -10.13 1.97
N GLU A 303 35.99 -10.87 2.93
CA GLU A 303 36.77 -11.56 3.95
C GLU A 303 37.76 -12.59 3.36
N ALA A 304 37.39 -13.32 2.30
CA ALA A 304 38.31 -14.24 1.63
C ALA A 304 39.47 -13.49 0.94
N THR A 305 39.14 -12.40 0.23
CA THR A 305 40.12 -11.55 -0.47
C THR A 305 41.08 -10.88 0.52
N GLU A 306 40.56 -10.31 1.61
CA GLU A 306 41.32 -9.59 2.65
C GLU A 306 42.24 -10.53 3.45
N LYS A 307 41.84 -11.80 3.64
CA LYS A 307 42.63 -12.82 4.36
C LYS A 307 43.59 -13.61 3.44
N GLY A 308 43.64 -13.31 2.14
CA GLY A 308 44.47 -14.02 1.17
C GLY A 308 44.11 -15.50 0.97
N LEU A 309 42.85 -15.87 1.26
CA LEU A 309 42.36 -17.24 1.13
C LEU A 309 42.01 -17.56 -0.32
N SER A 310 42.08 -18.84 -0.72
CA SER A 310 41.60 -19.25 -2.05
C SER A 310 40.12 -18.92 -2.21
N THR A 311 39.76 -18.36 -3.37
CA THR A 311 38.37 -18.11 -3.77
C THR A 311 37.76 -19.27 -4.56
N GLU A 312 38.44 -20.41 -4.65
CA GLU A 312 37.89 -21.63 -5.23
C GLU A 312 36.60 -22.05 -4.50
N GLY A 313 35.53 -22.31 -5.27
CA GLY A 313 34.19 -22.55 -4.73
C GLY A 313 33.37 -21.30 -4.36
N LEU A 314 33.98 -20.11 -4.29
CA LEU A 314 33.25 -18.85 -4.08
C LEU A 314 32.84 -18.22 -5.42
N THR A 315 31.53 -18.07 -5.64
CA THR A 315 31.02 -17.27 -6.76
C THR A 315 31.18 -15.79 -6.45
N LYS A 316 31.93 -15.05 -7.27
CA LYS A 316 32.12 -13.60 -7.12
C LYS A 316 30.81 -12.84 -7.33
N PRO A 317 30.30 -12.07 -6.35
CA PRO A 317 29.10 -11.26 -6.53
C PRO A 317 29.29 -10.20 -7.62
N ALA A 318 28.27 -10.00 -8.46
CA ALA A 318 28.31 -9.06 -9.58
C ALA A 318 28.47 -7.59 -9.13
N LEU A 319 28.04 -7.27 -7.90
CA LEU A 319 28.38 -6.06 -7.18
C LEU A 319 28.69 -6.43 -5.73
N LEU A 320 29.80 -5.94 -5.18
CA LEU A 320 30.12 -6.12 -3.77
C LEU A 320 29.31 -5.15 -2.92
N LEU A 321 28.29 -5.68 -2.24
CA LEU A 321 27.47 -4.92 -1.30
C LEU A 321 28.21 -4.71 0.04
N ARG A 322 28.00 -3.53 0.62
CA ARG A 322 28.27 -3.29 2.04
C ARG A 322 27.24 -3.99 2.91
N GLU A 323 27.51 -4.06 4.21
CA GLU A 323 26.50 -4.45 5.18
C GLU A 323 25.50 -3.29 5.41
N PHE A 324 24.25 -3.65 5.70
CA PHE A 324 23.14 -2.75 5.97
C PHE A 324 22.46 -3.14 7.29
N THR A 325 22.09 -2.15 8.09
CA THR A 325 21.27 -2.32 9.30
C THR A 325 19.85 -2.76 8.94
N ASP A 326 19.13 -3.33 9.91
CA ASP A 326 17.74 -3.78 9.70
C ASP A 326 16.80 -2.62 9.34
N MET A 327 17.09 -1.43 9.87
CA MET A 327 16.36 -0.19 9.56
C MET A 327 16.65 0.33 8.14
N GLU A 328 17.88 0.21 7.63
CA GLU A 328 18.18 0.55 6.22
C GLU A 328 17.52 -0.41 5.23
N ILE A 329 17.53 -1.72 5.55
CA ILE A 329 16.82 -2.74 4.76
C ILE A 329 15.31 -2.43 4.76
N SER A 330 14.76 -2.18 5.96
CA SER A 330 13.36 -1.80 6.17
C SER A 330 12.94 -0.58 5.35
N ARG A 331 13.63 0.56 5.49
CA ARG A 331 13.35 1.79 4.73
C ARG A 331 13.32 1.53 3.22
N THR A 332 14.28 0.75 2.72
CA THR A 332 14.37 0.41 1.29
C THR A 332 13.16 -0.40 0.82
N LEU A 333 12.77 -1.44 1.54
CA LEU A 333 11.60 -2.25 1.21
C LEU A 333 10.28 -1.46 1.40
N PHE A 334 10.24 -0.50 2.33
CA PHE A 334 9.12 0.44 2.47
C PHE A 334 8.99 1.36 1.24
N THR A 335 10.10 1.81 0.64
CA THR A 335 10.03 2.52 -0.66
C THR A 335 9.54 1.64 -1.81
N PHE A 336 9.80 0.32 -1.78
CA PHE A 336 9.22 -0.60 -2.76
C PHE A 336 7.70 -0.73 -2.58
N LEU A 337 7.22 -0.84 -1.34
CA LEU A 337 5.77 -0.85 -1.04
C LEU A 337 5.10 0.46 -1.45
N PHE A 338 5.75 1.60 -1.22
CA PHE A 338 5.28 2.90 -1.70
C PHE A 338 5.20 2.98 -3.23
N ALA A 339 6.22 2.49 -3.94
CA ALA A 339 6.23 2.50 -5.41
C ALA A 339 5.25 1.50 -6.04
N SER A 340 4.96 0.36 -5.37
CA SER A 340 4.07 -0.67 -5.91
C SER A 340 2.59 -0.45 -5.57
N GLN A 341 2.27 -0.11 -4.33
CA GLN A 341 0.94 -0.38 -3.76
C GLN A 341 -0.21 0.29 -4.51
N ASP A 342 -0.17 1.61 -4.70
CA ASP A 342 -1.23 2.32 -5.42
C ASP A 342 -1.19 2.08 -6.95
N ALA A 343 -0.05 1.66 -7.49
CA ALA A 343 0.12 1.36 -8.92
C ALA A 343 -0.46 0.00 -9.31
N THR A 344 -0.10 -1.08 -8.58
CA THR A 344 -0.65 -2.42 -8.83
C THR A 344 -2.11 -2.50 -8.43
N SER A 345 -2.54 -1.81 -7.37
CA SER A 345 -3.96 -1.67 -7.01
C SER A 345 -4.80 -1.01 -8.12
N SER A 346 -4.29 0.07 -8.72
CA SER A 346 -4.94 0.77 -9.84
C SER A 346 -5.04 -0.13 -11.07
N ALA A 347 -3.94 -0.80 -11.45
CA ALA A 347 -3.93 -1.74 -12.56
C ALA A 347 -4.89 -2.91 -12.33
N CYS A 348 -4.84 -3.56 -11.17
CA CYS A 348 -5.72 -4.68 -10.81
C CYS A 348 -7.21 -4.27 -10.86
N THR A 349 -7.57 -3.13 -10.24
CA THR A 349 -8.96 -2.63 -10.23
C THR A 349 -9.49 -2.38 -11.65
N ASN A 350 -8.68 -1.75 -12.51
CA ASN A 350 -9.07 -1.53 -13.91
C ASN A 350 -9.09 -2.82 -14.72
N LEU A 351 -8.18 -3.77 -14.47
CA LEU A 351 -8.11 -5.04 -15.19
C LEU A 351 -9.39 -5.85 -15.02
N PHE A 352 -9.84 -6.04 -13.78
CA PHE A 352 -11.07 -6.76 -13.45
C PHE A 352 -12.32 -6.09 -14.02
N GLN A 353 -12.36 -4.74 -14.08
CA GLN A 353 -13.45 -4.00 -14.73
C GLN A 353 -13.46 -4.22 -16.25
N VAL A 354 -12.30 -4.09 -16.92
CA VAL A 354 -12.21 -4.14 -18.38
C VAL A 354 -12.55 -5.52 -18.93
N VAL A 355 -11.97 -6.60 -18.38
CA VAL A 355 -12.27 -7.95 -18.90
C VAL A 355 -13.68 -8.42 -18.55
N ALA A 356 -14.29 -7.91 -17.48
CA ALA A 356 -15.73 -8.10 -17.20
C ALA A 356 -16.65 -7.36 -18.19
N GLN A 357 -16.13 -6.42 -18.97
CA GLN A 357 -16.80 -5.72 -20.07
C GLN A 357 -16.36 -6.21 -21.46
N ARG A 358 -15.48 -7.22 -21.54
CA ARG A 358 -14.88 -7.77 -22.76
C ARG A 358 -14.81 -9.29 -22.66
N LYS A 359 -15.97 -9.94 -22.85
CA LYS A 359 -16.09 -11.41 -22.77
C LYS A 359 -15.23 -12.09 -23.84
N ASP A 360 -15.14 -11.48 -25.02
CA ASP A 360 -14.24 -11.80 -26.12
C ASP A 360 -12.76 -11.91 -25.69
N VAL A 361 -12.27 -10.90 -24.95
CA VAL A 361 -10.91 -10.93 -24.37
C VAL A 361 -10.81 -11.97 -23.25
N LEU A 362 -11.79 -12.01 -22.35
CA LEU A 362 -11.77 -12.92 -21.20
C LEU A 362 -11.81 -14.41 -21.61
N ASP A 363 -12.59 -14.77 -22.63
CA ASP A 363 -12.68 -16.14 -23.15
C ASP A 363 -11.34 -16.61 -23.72
N ARG A 364 -10.61 -15.73 -24.45
CA ARG A 364 -9.26 -16.03 -24.97
C ARG A 364 -8.21 -16.16 -23.86
N VAL A 365 -8.30 -15.32 -22.81
CA VAL A 365 -7.46 -15.45 -21.60
C VAL A 365 -7.72 -16.78 -20.89
N ILE A 366 -8.99 -17.19 -20.76
CA ILE A 366 -9.39 -18.48 -20.17
C ILE A 366 -8.82 -19.65 -20.99
N GLU A 367 -8.96 -19.63 -22.32
CA GLU A 367 -8.46 -20.69 -23.20
C GLU A 367 -6.93 -20.86 -23.07
N GLU A 368 -6.17 -19.76 -23.12
CA GLU A 368 -4.72 -19.79 -22.93
C GLU A 368 -4.33 -20.31 -21.53
N ASN A 369 -5.02 -19.85 -20.48
CA ASN A 369 -4.72 -20.24 -19.10
C ASN A 369 -5.07 -21.69 -18.78
N TYR A 370 -6.12 -22.24 -19.40
CA TYR A 370 -6.50 -23.65 -19.31
C TYR A 370 -5.50 -24.53 -20.05
N ARG A 371 -5.11 -24.12 -21.28
CA ARG A 371 -4.10 -24.82 -22.10
C ARG A 371 -2.74 -24.88 -21.43
N VAL A 372 -2.22 -23.76 -20.91
CA VAL A 372 -0.89 -23.67 -20.29
C VAL A 372 -0.79 -24.51 -19.00
N ARG A 373 -1.92 -24.80 -18.34
CA ARG A 373 -2.00 -25.70 -17.17
C ARG A 373 -2.39 -27.15 -17.53
N ASN A 374 -2.37 -27.53 -18.80
CA ASN A 374 -2.77 -28.86 -19.27
C ASN A 374 -4.19 -29.29 -18.84
N GLY A 375 -5.08 -28.31 -18.61
CA GLY A 375 -6.47 -28.51 -18.16
C GLY A 375 -6.71 -28.51 -16.65
N ASP A 376 -5.68 -28.55 -15.81
CA ASP A 376 -5.86 -28.41 -14.35
C ASP A 376 -5.95 -26.93 -13.96
N ILE A 377 -7.16 -26.48 -13.59
CA ILE A 377 -7.39 -25.10 -13.16
C ILE A 377 -6.73 -24.73 -11.82
N HIS A 378 -6.25 -25.71 -11.05
CA HIS A 378 -5.59 -25.53 -9.76
C HIS A 378 -4.07 -25.68 -9.82
N ALA A 379 -3.50 -26.12 -10.95
CA ALA A 379 -2.06 -26.25 -11.10
C ALA A 379 -1.33 -24.91 -10.93
N ALA A 380 -0.28 -24.94 -10.10
CA ALA A 380 0.70 -23.87 -9.99
C ALA A 380 1.48 -23.71 -11.30
N LEU A 381 1.98 -22.51 -11.56
CA LEU A 381 2.79 -22.19 -12.75
C LEU A 381 4.28 -22.21 -12.43
N THR A 382 5.09 -22.63 -13.41
CA THR A 382 6.48 -22.19 -13.52
C THR A 382 6.56 -20.79 -14.12
N LEU A 383 7.70 -20.12 -13.98
CA LEU A 383 7.91 -18.82 -14.62
C LEU A 383 7.94 -18.92 -16.16
N ASP A 384 8.40 -20.05 -16.72
CA ASP A 384 8.30 -20.34 -18.15
C ASP A 384 6.84 -20.41 -18.62
N GLN A 385 5.97 -21.11 -17.88
CA GLN A 385 4.55 -21.17 -18.18
C GLN A 385 3.90 -19.78 -18.13
N LEU A 386 4.17 -18.99 -17.08
CA LEU A 386 3.61 -17.64 -16.93
C LEU A 386 4.07 -16.68 -18.04
N GLU A 387 5.31 -16.81 -18.52
CA GLU A 387 5.78 -16.05 -19.69
C GLU A 387 5.22 -16.56 -21.02
N SER A 388 4.94 -17.85 -21.14
CA SER A 388 4.30 -18.44 -22.34
C SER A 388 2.86 -17.94 -22.58
N MET A 389 2.24 -17.29 -21.59
CA MET A 389 0.90 -16.69 -21.69
C MET A 389 0.90 -15.39 -22.51
N THR A 390 1.24 -15.51 -23.79
CA THR A 390 1.35 -14.42 -24.78
C THR A 390 0.15 -13.48 -24.81
N TYR A 391 -1.08 -13.99 -24.88
CA TYR A 391 -2.28 -13.17 -24.95
C TYR A 391 -2.61 -12.53 -23.60
N THR A 392 -2.52 -13.28 -22.51
CA THR A 392 -2.74 -12.78 -21.15
C THR A 392 -1.77 -11.63 -20.82
N ARG A 393 -0.51 -11.75 -21.25
CA ARG A 393 0.51 -10.69 -21.14
C ARG A 393 0.20 -9.49 -22.05
N ALA A 394 -0.28 -9.72 -23.27
CA ALA A 394 -0.74 -8.64 -24.16
C ALA A 394 -1.92 -7.87 -23.57
N VAL A 395 -2.90 -8.54 -22.96
CA VAL A 395 -4.05 -7.94 -22.25
C VAL A 395 -3.60 -7.04 -21.09
N VAL A 396 -2.65 -7.52 -20.27
CA VAL A 396 -2.07 -6.73 -19.18
C VAL A 396 -1.30 -5.52 -19.70
N ARG A 397 -0.53 -5.69 -20.79
CA ARG A 397 0.27 -4.64 -21.40
C ARG A 397 -0.59 -3.55 -22.05
N GLU A 398 -1.63 -3.94 -22.76
CA GLU A 398 -2.61 -3.01 -23.32
C GLU A 398 -3.36 -2.25 -22.22
N LEU A 399 -3.73 -2.90 -21.11
CA LEU A 399 -4.32 -2.19 -19.98
C LEU A 399 -3.37 -1.12 -19.43
N LEU A 400 -2.09 -1.47 -19.27
CA LEU A 400 -1.08 -0.55 -18.78
C LEU A 400 -0.81 0.61 -19.76
N ARG A 401 -1.01 0.43 -21.08
CA ARG A 401 -1.03 1.52 -22.07
C ARG A 401 -2.30 2.37 -21.95
N TRP A 402 -3.47 1.74 -21.91
CA TRP A 402 -4.76 2.38 -22.04
C TRP A 402 -5.23 3.08 -20.76
N ARG A 403 -5.03 2.47 -19.59
CA ARG A 403 -5.25 3.04 -18.25
C ARG A 403 -3.97 2.92 -17.40
N PRO A 404 -2.92 3.69 -17.72
CA PRO A 404 -1.65 3.68 -16.99
C PRO A 404 -1.88 4.18 -15.56
N PRO A 405 -1.46 3.44 -14.51
CA PRO A 405 -1.63 3.90 -13.13
C PRO A 405 -0.99 5.26 -12.85
N VAL A 406 0.17 5.52 -13.46
CA VAL A 406 0.93 6.78 -13.35
C VAL A 406 0.88 7.52 -14.68
N ILE A 407 0.19 8.67 -14.67
CA ILE A 407 -0.09 9.50 -15.87
C ILE A 407 0.95 10.63 -16.10
N MET A 408 1.78 10.92 -15.10
CA MET A 408 2.86 11.90 -15.12
C MET A 408 3.83 11.63 -13.96
N VAL A 409 5.06 12.15 -14.03
CA VAL A 409 6.03 12.08 -12.91
C VAL A 409 6.68 13.45 -12.70
N PRO A 410 6.49 14.14 -11.56
CA PRO A 410 7.10 15.44 -11.33
C PRO A 410 8.64 15.39 -11.19
N TYR A 411 9.31 16.39 -11.76
CA TYR A 411 10.74 16.63 -11.64
C TYR A 411 11.00 18.09 -11.21
N LYS A 412 12.17 18.38 -10.64
CA LYS A 412 12.64 19.73 -10.30
C LYS A 412 13.88 20.10 -11.11
N ALA A 413 13.90 21.29 -11.71
CA ALA A 413 15.06 21.83 -12.40
C ALA A 413 16.16 22.22 -11.40
N LYS A 414 17.34 21.58 -11.50
CA LYS A 414 18.52 21.83 -10.65
C LYS A 414 19.34 23.03 -11.12
N ARG A 415 19.30 23.28 -12.42
CA ARG A 415 19.89 24.41 -13.16
C ARG A 415 18.97 24.75 -14.35
N PRO A 416 19.15 25.88 -15.06
CA PRO A 416 18.36 26.19 -16.25
C PRO A 416 18.44 25.04 -17.27
N PHE A 417 17.29 24.60 -17.78
CA PHE A 417 17.18 23.42 -18.64
C PHE A 417 16.59 23.77 -20.01
N PRO A 418 17.40 23.75 -21.11
CA PRO A 418 16.93 24.02 -22.46
C PRO A 418 16.13 22.83 -22.99
N ILE A 419 14.85 22.75 -22.61
CA ILE A 419 13.93 21.70 -23.05
C ILE A 419 13.64 21.79 -24.55
N THR A 420 13.57 23.02 -25.08
CA THR A 420 13.47 23.34 -26.50
C THR A 420 14.45 24.47 -26.83
N GLU A 421 14.76 24.67 -28.11
CA GLU A 421 15.61 25.78 -28.58
C GLU A 421 15.07 27.14 -28.10
N ASN A 422 13.76 27.35 -28.20
CA ASN A 422 13.08 28.61 -27.89
C ASN A 422 12.56 28.74 -26.45
N TYR A 423 12.90 27.81 -25.55
CA TYR A 423 12.49 27.89 -24.13
C TYR A 423 13.40 27.09 -23.18
N THR A 424 13.88 27.78 -22.15
CA THR A 424 14.68 27.21 -21.06
C THR A 424 13.91 27.27 -19.74
N VAL A 425 13.69 26.11 -19.13
CA VAL A 425 12.98 25.98 -17.86
C VAL A 425 13.87 26.54 -16.75
N PRO A 426 13.39 27.49 -15.92
CA PRO A 426 14.22 28.16 -14.92
C PRO A 426 14.61 27.24 -13.76
N LYS A 427 15.77 27.52 -13.14
CA LYS A 427 16.26 26.79 -11.96
C LYS A 427 15.23 26.86 -10.83
N GLY A 428 14.96 25.72 -10.19
CA GLY A 428 14.03 25.61 -9.07
C GLY A 428 12.59 25.31 -9.46
N ALA A 429 12.18 25.58 -10.71
CA ALA A 429 10.85 25.26 -11.21
C ALA A 429 10.59 23.74 -11.20
N MET A 430 9.31 23.38 -11.08
CA MET A 430 8.83 22.02 -11.31
C MET A 430 8.63 21.81 -12.82
N ILE A 431 8.92 20.61 -13.29
CA ILE A 431 8.65 20.18 -14.66
C ILE A 431 7.94 18.83 -14.65
N ILE A 432 6.84 18.73 -15.39
CA ILE A 432 5.92 17.60 -15.38
C ILE A 432 5.85 16.99 -16.79
N PRO A 433 6.69 15.97 -17.09
CA PRO A 433 6.48 15.11 -18.25
C PRO A 433 5.20 14.27 -18.09
N THR A 434 4.34 14.29 -19.10
CA THR A 434 3.25 13.31 -19.24
C THR A 434 3.81 11.96 -19.70
N THR A 435 3.27 10.87 -19.16
CA THR A 435 3.36 9.52 -19.75
C THR A 435 2.11 9.23 -20.58
N TYR A 436 0.95 9.73 -20.16
CA TYR A 436 -0.37 9.47 -20.72
C TYR A 436 -0.49 9.79 -22.22
N MET A 437 0.02 10.94 -22.68
CA MET A 437 -0.06 11.31 -24.09
C MET A 437 0.85 10.44 -24.98
N ALA A 438 2.02 10.02 -24.50
CA ALA A 438 2.92 9.14 -25.26
C ALA A 438 2.30 7.75 -25.50
N LEU A 439 1.49 7.29 -24.56
CA LEU A 439 0.72 6.03 -24.63
C LEU A 439 -0.54 6.13 -25.51
N ARG A 440 -0.83 7.32 -26.05
CA ARG A 440 -1.98 7.66 -26.90
C ARG A 440 -1.57 8.36 -28.20
N ASP A 441 -0.32 8.21 -28.58
CA ASP A 441 0.25 8.78 -29.80
C ASP A 441 -0.32 8.07 -31.03
N PRO A 442 -1.12 8.75 -31.88
CA PRO A 442 -1.78 8.12 -33.04
C PRO A 442 -0.80 7.77 -34.17
N GLU A 443 0.44 8.30 -34.17
CA GLU A 443 1.49 7.82 -35.09
C GLU A 443 1.84 6.35 -34.81
N VAL A 444 1.72 5.95 -33.54
CA VAL A 444 2.06 4.61 -33.03
C VAL A 444 0.82 3.74 -32.90
N TYR A 445 -0.14 4.15 -32.08
CA TYR A 445 -1.33 3.39 -31.74
C TYR A 445 -2.51 3.89 -32.57
N GLU A 446 -2.92 3.10 -33.56
CA GLU A 446 -4.24 3.26 -34.19
C GLU A 446 -5.35 3.20 -33.12
N ASN A 447 -6.42 3.98 -33.30
CA ASN A 447 -7.50 4.19 -32.32
C ASN A 447 -7.01 4.22 -30.85
N PRO A 448 -6.17 5.20 -30.47
CA PRO A 448 -5.40 5.16 -29.21
C PRO A 448 -6.25 5.17 -27.94
N ASP A 449 -7.51 5.61 -28.03
CA ASP A 449 -8.48 5.62 -26.93
C ASP A 449 -9.37 4.36 -26.87
N GLU A 450 -9.20 3.40 -27.78
CA GLU A 450 -9.77 2.04 -27.67
C GLU A 450 -8.84 1.12 -26.85
N PHE A 451 -9.41 0.04 -26.32
CA PHE A 451 -8.68 -1.04 -25.65
C PHE A 451 -8.65 -2.26 -26.58
N ASP A 452 -7.47 -2.59 -27.08
CA ASP A 452 -7.24 -3.66 -28.05
C ASP A 452 -5.94 -4.43 -27.73
N PRO A 453 -6.02 -5.64 -27.13
CA PRO A 453 -4.86 -6.48 -26.86
C PRO A 453 -4.14 -7.00 -28.11
N ASP A 454 -4.82 -7.07 -29.26
CA ASP A 454 -4.23 -7.65 -30.47
C ASP A 454 -3.16 -6.76 -31.10
N ARG A 455 -3.11 -5.46 -30.74
CA ARG A 455 -1.97 -4.56 -31.02
C ARG A 455 -0.64 -5.12 -30.53
N TYR A 456 -0.64 -5.87 -29.42
CA TYR A 456 0.55 -6.47 -28.79
C TYR A 456 0.65 -7.98 -29.00
N TYR A 457 -0.45 -8.68 -29.33
CA TYR A 457 -0.45 -10.12 -29.55
C TYR A 457 -0.15 -10.50 -31.02
N SER A 458 -0.72 -9.76 -31.98
CA SER A 458 -0.56 -10.00 -33.42
C SER A 458 -0.13 -8.77 -34.23
N GLY A 459 -0.20 -7.57 -33.65
CA GLY A 459 0.26 -6.32 -34.23
C GLY A 459 1.72 -6.00 -33.93
N ASP A 460 2.17 -4.81 -34.38
CA ASP A 460 3.57 -4.37 -34.30
C ASP A 460 3.86 -3.41 -33.11
N ALA A 461 2.88 -3.16 -32.23
CA ALA A 461 2.94 -2.10 -31.22
C ALA A 461 4.06 -2.30 -30.18
N GLU A 462 4.61 -3.51 -30.08
CA GLU A 462 5.82 -3.79 -29.29
C GLU A 462 7.07 -3.12 -29.88
N VAL A 463 7.24 -3.20 -31.19
CA VAL A 463 8.38 -2.63 -31.92
C VAL A 463 8.14 -1.15 -32.21
N LYS A 464 6.99 -0.84 -32.83
CA LYS A 464 6.57 0.52 -33.20
C LYS A 464 6.42 1.42 -31.97
N GLY A 465 5.88 0.87 -30.88
CA GLY A 465 5.63 1.58 -29.63
C GLY A 465 6.75 1.57 -28.59
N ALA A 466 7.91 0.96 -28.87
CA ALA A 466 9.01 0.84 -27.90
C ALA A 466 9.50 2.19 -27.31
N LYS A 467 9.41 3.28 -28.09
CA LYS A 467 9.75 4.65 -27.61
C LYS A 467 8.61 5.32 -26.83
N ASN A 468 7.38 4.86 -27.05
CA ASN A 468 6.12 5.45 -26.58
C ASN A 468 5.57 4.80 -25.32
N TYR A 469 5.92 3.53 -25.05
CA TYR A 469 5.49 2.76 -23.88
C TYR A 469 6.18 3.24 -22.58
N LEU A 470 5.90 4.48 -22.18
CA LEU A 470 6.49 5.18 -21.04
C LEU A 470 5.78 4.88 -19.70
N VAL A 471 4.99 3.80 -19.61
CA VAL A 471 4.32 3.33 -18.37
C VAL A 471 5.32 3.25 -17.21
N PHE A 472 6.52 2.75 -17.49
CA PHE A 472 7.59 2.54 -16.53
C PHE A 472 8.65 3.66 -16.55
N GLY A 473 8.40 4.76 -17.26
CA GLY A 473 9.34 5.85 -17.49
C GLY A 473 10.46 5.49 -18.48
N THR A 474 11.63 6.12 -18.33
CA THR A 474 12.90 5.75 -18.99
C THR A 474 14.08 6.40 -18.24
N GLY A 475 15.32 6.20 -18.69
CA GLY A 475 16.51 6.79 -18.07
C GLY A 475 16.85 6.23 -16.67
N PRO A 476 17.66 6.95 -15.85
CA PRO A 476 18.19 6.42 -14.60
C PRO A 476 17.13 6.01 -13.56
N HIS A 477 15.96 6.66 -13.59
CA HIS A 477 14.85 6.42 -12.65
C HIS A 477 13.73 5.52 -13.24
N TYR A 478 14.02 4.77 -14.30
CA TYR A 478 13.11 3.75 -14.86
C TYR A 478 12.57 2.79 -13.78
N CYS A 479 11.36 2.25 -13.92
CA CYS A 479 10.84 1.31 -12.91
C CYS A 479 11.72 0.06 -12.80
N ILE A 480 12.14 -0.30 -11.58
CA ILE A 480 12.96 -1.50 -11.33
C ILE A 480 12.09 -2.77 -11.32
N GLY A 481 10.90 -2.69 -10.72
CA GLY A 481 9.94 -3.81 -10.63
C GLY A 481 9.05 -4.00 -11.85
N GLN A 482 9.42 -3.51 -13.04
CA GLN A 482 8.54 -3.54 -14.22
C GLN A 482 8.14 -4.95 -14.67
N GLN A 483 9.04 -5.93 -14.55
CA GLN A 483 8.72 -7.33 -14.88
C GLN A 483 7.84 -7.97 -13.81
N TYR A 484 8.19 -7.78 -12.52
CA TYR A 484 7.34 -8.17 -11.39
C TYR A 484 5.90 -7.67 -11.56
N ALA A 485 5.71 -6.38 -11.84
CA ALA A 485 4.38 -5.79 -11.97
C ALA A 485 3.56 -6.41 -13.12
N GLN A 486 4.16 -6.63 -14.30
CA GLN A 486 3.47 -7.23 -15.44
C GLN A 486 3.15 -8.72 -15.22
N LEU A 487 4.12 -9.50 -14.71
CA LEU A 487 3.94 -10.92 -14.44
C LEU A 487 2.93 -11.16 -13.31
N ASN A 488 2.99 -10.36 -12.24
CA ASN A 488 2.05 -10.44 -11.12
C ASN A 488 0.60 -10.12 -11.54
N LEU A 489 0.39 -9.15 -12.45
CA LEU A 489 -0.93 -8.86 -13.02
C LEU A 489 -1.40 -9.98 -13.96
N ALA A 490 -0.51 -10.56 -14.77
CA ALA A 490 -0.84 -11.69 -15.65
C ALA A 490 -1.21 -12.95 -14.86
N LEU A 491 -0.48 -13.23 -13.76
CA LEU A 491 -0.75 -14.31 -12.83
C LEU A 491 -2.12 -14.14 -12.14
N CYS A 492 -2.38 -12.93 -11.61
CA CYS A 492 -3.64 -12.56 -10.99
C CYS A 492 -4.82 -12.77 -11.94
N LEU A 493 -4.75 -12.19 -13.15
CA LEU A 493 -5.77 -12.34 -14.19
C LEU A 493 -5.94 -13.80 -14.62
N GLY A 494 -4.84 -14.51 -14.83
CA GLY A 494 -4.83 -15.89 -15.29
C GLY A 494 -5.53 -16.83 -14.32
N LYS A 495 -5.12 -16.85 -13.04
CA LYS A 495 -5.79 -17.63 -12.00
C LYS A 495 -7.23 -17.18 -11.77
N ALA A 496 -7.51 -15.87 -11.77
CA ALA A 496 -8.87 -15.36 -11.62
C ALA A 496 -9.78 -15.85 -12.76
N SER A 497 -9.32 -15.81 -14.01
CA SER A 497 -10.11 -16.18 -15.19
C SER A 497 -10.66 -17.61 -15.11
N LEU A 498 -9.88 -18.55 -14.58
CA LEU A 498 -10.28 -19.95 -14.41
C LEU A 498 -11.15 -20.15 -13.16
N LEU A 499 -10.72 -19.62 -12.02
CA LEU A 499 -11.31 -19.93 -10.71
C LEU A 499 -12.59 -19.13 -10.42
N LEU A 500 -12.69 -17.92 -10.99
CA LEU A 500 -13.77 -16.97 -10.72
C LEU A 500 -14.65 -16.77 -11.96
N ASP A 501 -15.95 -16.64 -11.72
CA ASP A 501 -16.89 -15.97 -12.62
C ASP A 501 -17.28 -14.62 -12.00
N TRP A 502 -17.06 -13.51 -12.72
CA TRP A 502 -17.35 -12.17 -12.18
C TRP A 502 -18.01 -11.24 -13.18
N LYS A 503 -18.95 -10.42 -12.69
CA LYS A 503 -19.72 -9.47 -13.48
C LYS A 503 -19.55 -8.04 -12.97
N HIS A 504 -19.32 -7.09 -13.89
CA HIS A 504 -19.38 -5.66 -13.61
C HIS A 504 -20.80 -5.12 -13.79
N HIS A 505 -21.29 -4.42 -12.76
CA HIS A 505 -22.48 -3.60 -12.77
C HIS A 505 -22.05 -2.12 -12.75
N PRO A 506 -22.11 -1.41 -13.89
CA PRO A 506 -21.65 -0.03 -13.99
C PRO A 506 -22.60 0.96 -13.29
N THR A 507 -22.02 2.00 -12.70
CA THR A 507 -22.70 3.28 -12.45
C THR A 507 -22.52 4.23 -13.64
N PRO A 508 -23.32 5.32 -13.71
CA PRO A 508 -23.04 6.45 -14.60
C PRO A 508 -21.61 7.03 -14.52
N VAL A 509 -20.90 6.83 -13.41
CA VAL A 509 -19.54 7.35 -13.18
C VAL A 509 -18.42 6.30 -13.31
N SER A 510 -18.73 5.03 -13.64
CA SER A 510 -17.75 3.93 -13.58
C SER A 510 -16.61 4.01 -14.60
N GLU A 511 -16.81 4.75 -15.69
CA GLU A 511 -15.78 4.96 -16.72
C GLU A 511 -15.03 6.30 -16.54
N GLU A 512 -15.45 7.14 -15.60
CA GLU A 512 -14.72 8.35 -15.22
C GLU A 512 -13.53 8.01 -14.30
N MET A 513 -12.41 8.72 -14.47
CA MET A 513 -11.21 8.52 -13.63
C MET A 513 -11.12 9.54 -12.48
N LYS A 514 -10.99 9.04 -11.24
CA LYS A 514 -10.49 9.78 -10.08
C LYS A 514 -8.97 9.79 -10.14
N VAL A 515 -8.35 10.97 -10.20
CA VAL A 515 -6.90 11.10 -10.03
C VAL A 515 -6.61 11.20 -8.53
N PHE A 516 -5.72 10.34 -8.04
CA PHE A 516 -5.21 10.36 -6.67
C PHE A 516 -3.67 10.27 -6.74
N ALA A 517 -3.01 9.38 -5.97
CA ALA A 517 -1.64 8.97 -6.26
C ALA A 517 -1.51 8.26 -7.63
N THR A 518 -2.58 7.57 -8.04
CA THR A 518 -2.75 6.90 -9.33
C THR A 518 -4.20 7.07 -9.82
N ILE A 519 -4.54 6.61 -11.03
CA ILE A 519 -5.92 6.68 -11.55
C ILE A 519 -6.78 5.50 -11.09
N PHE A 520 -7.98 5.78 -10.59
CA PHE A 520 -8.99 4.77 -10.23
C PHE A 520 -10.36 5.14 -10.83
N PRO A 521 -11.20 4.15 -11.18
CA PRO A 521 -12.61 4.38 -11.51
C PRO A 521 -13.34 5.16 -10.41
N LYS A 522 -14.17 6.15 -10.77
CA LYS A 522 -14.96 6.92 -9.79
C LYS A 522 -16.06 6.03 -9.16
N LYS A 523 -16.35 6.31 -7.89
CA LYS A 523 -17.56 5.87 -7.19
C LYS A 523 -18.52 7.05 -7.04
N ARG A 524 -19.82 6.77 -6.92
CA ARG A 524 -20.83 7.82 -6.69
C ARG A 524 -20.65 8.45 -5.31
N SER A 525 -20.70 9.78 -5.23
CA SER A 525 -20.75 10.49 -3.93
C SER A 525 -21.96 10.03 -3.12
N GLY A 526 -21.73 9.54 -1.91
CA GLY A 526 -22.72 8.88 -1.05
C GLY A 526 -22.54 7.36 -0.88
N ASP A 527 -21.64 6.72 -1.63
CA ASP A 527 -21.32 5.28 -1.48
C ASP A 527 -20.35 5.05 -0.30
N LYS A 528 -20.91 4.98 0.92
CA LYS A 528 -20.17 5.15 2.20
C LYS A 528 -19.12 4.07 2.52
N ASN A 529 -19.18 2.90 1.90
CA ASN A 529 -18.43 1.70 2.33
C ASN A 529 -16.98 1.65 1.78
N GLY A 530 -16.27 2.79 1.78
CA GLY A 530 -14.91 2.91 1.26
C GLY A 530 -14.15 4.08 1.86
N ASP A 531 -14.15 5.23 1.18
CA ASP A 531 -13.50 6.47 1.65
C ASP A 531 -14.04 6.95 3.02
N GLU A 532 -15.23 6.50 3.45
CA GLU A 532 -15.80 6.74 4.79
C GLU A 532 -15.54 5.62 5.81
N ALA A 533 -15.12 4.42 5.40
CA ALA A 533 -14.77 3.33 6.34
C ALA A 533 -13.49 3.66 7.15
N HIS A 534 -12.59 4.45 6.56
CA HIS A 534 -11.44 5.07 7.25
C HIS A 534 -11.80 6.42 7.92
N ARG A 535 -13.06 6.88 7.81
CA ARG A 535 -13.64 8.00 8.59
C ARG A 535 -14.63 7.51 9.63
N ARG A 536 -14.33 6.40 10.32
CA ARG A 536 -14.93 6.19 11.65
C ARG A 536 -14.62 7.44 12.48
N PRO A 537 -15.58 7.98 13.26
CA PRO A 537 -15.23 8.97 14.28
C PRO A 537 -14.14 8.35 15.15
N MET A 538 -12.98 8.98 15.22
CA MET A 538 -11.91 8.51 16.10
C MET A 538 -12.47 8.50 17.53
N PRO A 539 -12.23 7.46 18.34
CA PRO A 539 -12.68 7.44 19.72
C PRO A 539 -12.13 8.69 20.42
N GLY A 540 -13.03 9.51 20.95
CA GLY A 540 -12.70 10.81 21.53
C GLY A 540 -11.80 10.63 22.74
N GLY A 541 -10.48 10.73 22.53
CA GLY A 541 -9.48 10.56 23.57
C GLY A 541 -9.52 11.70 24.58
N SER A 542 -10.36 11.56 25.61
CA SER A 542 -10.16 12.26 26.87
C SER A 542 -8.73 11.97 27.35
N ALA A 543 -7.91 13.02 27.43
CA ALA A 543 -6.48 12.86 27.62
C ALA A 543 -6.14 12.11 28.92
N PRO A 544 -5.25 11.11 28.91
CA PRO A 544 -4.68 10.59 30.14
C PRO A 544 -3.76 11.67 30.74
N GLY A 545 -4.21 12.28 31.85
CA GLY A 545 -3.35 13.16 32.64
C GLY A 545 -2.14 12.42 33.21
N PRO A 546 -1.05 13.13 33.54
CA PRO A 546 0.11 12.51 34.16
C PRO A 546 -0.27 11.88 35.50
N ARG A 547 0.27 10.68 35.77
CA ARG A 547 0.26 10.08 37.10
C ARG A 547 1.60 10.35 37.76
N GLU A 548 1.64 11.34 38.64
CA GLU A 548 2.59 11.35 39.75
C GLU A 548 1.99 10.54 40.91
N SER A 549 2.85 9.98 41.76
CA SER A 549 2.45 9.33 43.01
C SER A 549 2.63 10.31 44.17
N ASP A 550 1.74 10.28 45.15
CA ASP A 550 2.06 9.83 46.52
C ASP A 550 0.83 9.97 47.46
N ASP A 551 0.86 9.19 48.54
CA ASP A 551 0.15 9.29 49.83
C ASP A 551 -1.31 9.79 50.01
N GLY A 552 -2.08 8.99 50.77
CA GLY A 552 -3.05 9.51 51.75
C GLY A 552 -4.55 9.25 51.53
N PRO A 553 -5.22 8.46 52.40
CA PRO A 553 -6.68 8.39 52.54
C PRO A 553 -7.17 9.02 53.87
N PRO A 554 -8.50 9.16 54.08
CA PRO A 554 -9.52 9.71 53.18
C PRO A 554 -10.41 10.77 53.88
N CYS A 555 -11.23 11.53 53.15
CA CYS A 555 -12.39 12.20 53.75
C CYS A 555 -13.55 12.38 52.77
N ALA A 556 -14.72 12.80 53.28
CA ALA A 556 -16.02 12.63 52.62
C ALA A 556 -16.85 13.93 52.52
N ALA A 557 -18.08 13.77 52.00
CA ALA A 557 -19.17 14.75 51.86
C ALA A 557 -19.08 15.73 50.67
N ARG A 558 -20.17 16.36 50.19
CA ARG A 558 -21.63 16.05 50.10
C ARG A 558 -22.31 17.28 49.46
N ALA A 559 -23.42 17.11 48.73
CA ALA A 559 -24.40 18.17 48.40
C ALA A 559 -23.94 19.31 47.46
N LEU A 560 -24.80 20.11 46.80
CA LEU A 560 -26.23 19.99 46.41
C LEU A 560 -26.58 21.10 45.37
N HIS A 561 -27.77 21.00 44.73
CA HIS A 561 -28.54 22.11 44.10
C HIS A 561 -27.92 22.84 42.87
N HIS A 562 -28.67 23.56 42.01
CA HIS A 562 -30.13 23.74 41.87
C HIS A 562 -30.57 23.86 40.38
N SER A 563 -31.88 23.72 40.17
CA SER A 563 -32.75 24.03 39.00
C SER A 563 -32.57 25.46 38.38
N GLN A 564 -33.09 25.84 37.20
CA GLN A 564 -34.49 25.79 36.65
C GLN A 564 -34.50 25.75 35.08
N GLN A 565 -35.51 25.21 34.36
CA GLN A 565 -36.85 25.75 33.99
C GLN A 565 -36.83 27.15 33.32
N GLN A 566 -37.65 27.52 32.31
CA GLN A 566 -38.75 26.87 31.55
C GLN A 566 -38.89 27.56 30.14
N GLN A 567 -39.22 26.85 29.04
CA GLN A 567 -40.52 26.67 28.34
C GLN A 567 -41.19 27.86 27.61
N ASP A 568 -41.86 27.49 26.50
CA ASP A 568 -42.84 28.18 25.62
C ASP A 568 -42.37 29.07 24.43
N GLY A 569 -43.09 29.13 23.29
CA GLY A 569 -44.21 28.27 22.85
C GLY A 569 -45.12 28.84 21.72
N ARG A 570 -45.61 27.96 20.79
CA ARG A 570 -46.68 28.21 19.75
C ARG A 570 -46.28 29.18 18.59
N ARG A 571 -47.02 29.37 17.47
CA ARG A 571 -47.75 28.51 16.48
C ARG A 571 -47.84 29.28 15.10
N ARG A 572 -48.28 28.63 14.00
CA ARG A 572 -48.55 29.17 12.62
C ARG A 572 -49.96 29.88 12.52
N PRO A 573 -50.54 30.40 11.38
CA PRO A 573 -50.22 30.24 9.92
C PRO A 573 -50.58 31.36 8.86
N SER A 574 -50.33 31.05 7.56
CA SER A 574 -51.12 31.29 6.30
C SER A 574 -51.21 32.64 5.53
N SER A 575 -51.54 32.56 4.21
CA SER A 575 -51.85 33.58 3.16
C SER A 575 -50.70 34.47 2.62
N GLU A 576 -50.41 34.69 1.32
CA GLU A 576 -51.06 34.65 -0.04
C GLU A 576 -51.33 36.07 -0.62
N THR A 577 -51.26 36.39 -1.93
CA THR A 577 -51.27 35.58 -3.19
C THR A 577 -49.96 35.72 -4.03
N THR A 578 -49.78 36.04 -5.34
CA THR A 578 -50.60 36.50 -6.51
C THR A 578 -49.88 36.13 -7.87
N ALA A 579 -50.30 36.63 -9.05
CA ALA A 579 -49.71 36.37 -10.41
C ALA A 579 -49.16 37.65 -11.11
N VAL A 580 -48.62 37.70 -12.35
CA VAL A 580 -49.29 37.54 -13.68
C VAL A 580 -48.28 37.52 -14.87
N ALA A 581 -48.47 36.58 -15.84
CA ALA A 581 -48.14 36.56 -17.31
C ALA A 581 -46.73 37.01 -17.86
N ALA A 582 -46.29 36.70 -19.10
CA ALA A 582 -46.88 36.00 -20.27
C ALA A 582 -45.80 35.24 -21.11
N THR A 583 -46.24 34.51 -22.16
CA THR A 583 -45.49 33.56 -23.04
C THR A 583 -45.98 33.69 -24.51
N PRO A 584 -45.76 32.76 -25.48
CA PRO A 584 -44.75 31.71 -25.71
C PRO A 584 -43.83 32.17 -26.89
N PRO A 585 -43.51 31.46 -28.02
CA PRO A 585 -43.44 30.03 -28.42
C PRO A 585 -42.02 29.66 -28.98
N ALA A 586 -41.73 28.57 -29.71
CA ALA A 586 -42.53 27.46 -30.24
C ALA A 586 -41.77 26.11 -30.29
N ALA A 587 -42.52 25.03 -30.05
CA ALA A 587 -42.42 23.64 -30.57
C ALA A 587 -41.10 22.81 -30.45
N GLY A 588 -41.16 21.49 -30.28
CA GLY A 588 -42.31 20.58 -30.23
C GLY A 588 -42.07 19.34 -29.34
N ASN A 589 -43.16 18.71 -28.89
CA ASN A 589 -43.16 17.70 -27.81
C ASN A 589 -43.86 16.38 -28.24
N ARG A 590 -43.38 15.24 -27.71
CA ARG A 590 -44.04 13.93 -27.53
C ARG A 590 -43.00 12.93 -27.00
N GLY A 591 -43.21 12.19 -25.91
CA GLY A 591 -44.28 12.25 -24.91
C GLY A 591 -44.04 11.26 -23.78
N ASP A 592 -44.58 11.52 -22.60
CA ASP A 592 -44.29 10.76 -21.37
C ASP A 592 -44.98 9.39 -21.28
N GLY A 593 -44.36 8.50 -20.48
CA GLY A 593 -44.97 7.26 -19.98
C GLY A 593 -44.50 7.02 -18.54
N ASP A 594 -45.41 7.17 -17.57
CA ASP A 594 -45.12 7.02 -16.14
C ASP A 594 -44.83 5.54 -15.76
N GLY A 595 -44.01 5.33 -14.73
CA GLY A 595 -43.36 4.03 -14.50
C GLY A 595 -42.55 3.85 -13.20
N GLY A 596 -42.98 4.41 -12.07
CA GLY A 596 -42.67 3.91 -10.72
C GLY A 596 -41.20 3.60 -10.36
N GLY A 597 -40.53 4.56 -9.69
CA GLY A 597 -39.09 4.49 -9.40
C GLY A 597 -38.63 3.27 -8.56
N ARG A 598 -37.46 2.72 -8.93
CA ARG A 598 -36.71 1.71 -8.14
C ARG A 598 -35.22 2.03 -8.06
N GLU A 599 -34.73 2.05 -6.81
CA GLU A 599 -33.33 1.96 -6.34
C GLU A 599 -32.18 2.02 -7.36
N GLY A 600 -31.46 3.16 -7.39
CA GLY A 600 -30.12 3.21 -7.97
C GLY A 600 -29.06 2.62 -7.02
N ARG A 601 -28.06 1.92 -7.58
CA ARG A 601 -26.91 1.35 -6.83
C ARG A 601 -25.57 1.76 -7.48
N ALA A 602 -24.45 1.41 -6.85
CA ALA A 602 -23.12 1.99 -7.08
C ALA A 602 -22.34 1.39 -8.27
N MET A 603 -21.04 1.68 -8.38
CA MET A 603 -20.12 0.89 -9.21
C MET A 603 -19.89 -0.44 -8.50
N VAL A 604 -20.20 -1.55 -9.16
CA VAL A 604 -20.19 -2.83 -8.47
C VAL A 604 -19.75 -3.99 -9.35
N VAL A 605 -18.51 -4.44 -9.18
CA VAL A 605 -18.15 -5.82 -9.57
C VAL A 605 -18.64 -6.75 -8.45
N VAL A 606 -19.44 -7.76 -8.79
CA VAL A 606 -19.98 -8.90 -7.99
C VAL A 606 -21.39 -9.21 -8.55
N GLY A 607 -21.88 -10.44 -8.70
CA GLY A 607 -21.39 -11.71 -8.15
C GLY A 607 -19.98 -12.11 -8.57
N ILE A 608 -19.14 -12.48 -7.60
CA ILE A 608 -17.96 -13.33 -7.83
C ILE A 608 -18.34 -14.74 -7.39
N GLY A 609 -18.63 -15.60 -8.35
CA GLY A 609 -18.89 -17.03 -8.14
C GLY A 609 -17.62 -17.86 -8.33
N VAL A 610 -17.66 -19.12 -7.88
CA VAL A 610 -16.79 -20.15 -8.46
C VAL A 610 -17.32 -20.43 -9.86
N ARG A 611 -16.44 -20.44 -10.87
CA ARG A 611 -16.81 -20.81 -12.24
C ARG A 611 -17.24 -22.28 -12.27
N SER A 612 -18.54 -22.55 -12.33
CA SER A 612 -19.05 -23.92 -12.46
C SER A 612 -18.62 -24.52 -13.80
N GLY A 613 -18.15 -25.77 -13.77
CA GLY A 613 -17.41 -26.37 -14.88
C GLY A 613 -18.22 -26.51 -16.17
N PHE A 614 -17.86 -25.74 -17.20
CA PHE A 614 -18.36 -25.88 -18.57
C PHE A 614 -17.27 -26.37 -19.54
N PHE A 615 -16.25 -27.08 -19.02
CA PHE A 615 -15.20 -27.76 -19.78
C PHE A 615 -15.53 -29.26 -19.95
N GLY A 616 -16.73 -29.54 -20.43
CA GLY A 616 -17.21 -30.88 -20.73
C GLY A 616 -18.20 -30.86 -21.88
N ARG A 617 -17.79 -31.39 -23.04
CA ARG A 617 -18.62 -31.72 -24.22
C ARG A 617 -19.63 -30.64 -24.66
N ARG A 618 -19.22 -29.73 -25.56
CA ARG A 618 -20.17 -29.18 -26.55
C ARG A 618 -20.46 -30.27 -27.59
N GLY A 619 -21.43 -31.13 -27.30
CA GLY A 619 -21.86 -32.20 -28.22
C GLY A 619 -22.96 -33.07 -27.63
N GLN A 620 -24.04 -33.19 -28.40
CA GLN A 620 -25.24 -34.04 -28.20
C GLN A 620 -26.23 -33.69 -27.07
N GLN A 621 -27.42 -33.32 -27.56
CA GLN A 621 -28.77 -33.74 -27.13
C GLN A 621 -29.50 -33.01 -25.99
N ASP A 622 -30.73 -32.66 -26.33
CA ASP A 622 -31.82 -32.21 -25.47
C ASP A 622 -32.37 -33.35 -24.59
N LEU A 623 -32.88 -33.01 -23.41
CA LEU A 623 -34.16 -33.53 -22.90
C LEU A 623 -34.65 -32.73 -21.67
N GLU A 624 -35.92 -32.93 -21.30
CA GLU A 624 -36.69 -31.96 -20.51
C GLU A 624 -36.79 -32.24 -18.98
N PHE A 625 -37.41 -31.28 -18.26
CA PHE A 625 -38.32 -31.48 -17.11
C PHE A 625 -37.79 -32.33 -15.91
N ARG A 626 -37.58 -31.76 -14.72
CA ARG A 626 -38.66 -31.28 -13.81
C ARG A 626 -38.16 -30.41 -12.64
N ARG A 627 -39.10 -29.68 -12.02
CA ARG A 627 -38.90 -28.92 -10.76
C ARG A 627 -39.08 -29.82 -9.52
N ALA A 628 -38.33 -29.53 -8.46
CA ALA A 628 -38.70 -29.92 -7.09
C ALA A 628 -38.36 -28.81 -6.06
N ARG A 629 -39.30 -28.60 -5.12
CA ARG A 629 -39.23 -27.94 -3.80
C ARG A 629 -40.15 -28.81 -2.91
N PRO A 630 -39.93 -28.98 -1.59
CA PRO A 630 -39.70 -27.93 -0.58
C PRO A 630 -38.44 -28.26 0.28
N SER A 631 -38.19 -27.79 1.52
CA SER A 631 -39.01 -27.07 2.51
C SER A 631 -38.19 -26.11 3.39
N ARG A 632 -38.89 -25.31 4.21
CA ARG A 632 -38.30 -24.49 5.29
C ARG A 632 -38.21 -25.31 6.58
N LEU A 633 -37.19 -25.02 7.39
CA LEU A 633 -37.17 -25.26 8.84
C LEU A 633 -36.55 -24.05 9.54
N SER A 634 -36.82 -23.89 10.83
CA SER A 634 -36.67 -22.62 11.58
C SER A 634 -35.41 -22.55 12.45
N SER A 635 -35.00 -21.32 12.78
CA SER A 635 -33.91 -20.99 13.71
C SER A 635 -34.12 -21.54 15.13
N PRO A 636 -33.07 -21.51 15.95
CA PRO A 636 -33.10 -20.57 17.08
C PRO A 636 -31.87 -19.64 17.16
N HIS A 637 -32.00 -18.56 17.94
CA HIS A 637 -30.91 -17.65 18.29
C HIS A 637 -30.08 -18.20 19.45
N TYR A 638 -28.80 -17.79 19.53
CA TYR A 638 -28.05 -17.74 20.79
C TYR A 638 -27.35 -16.39 20.95
N SER A 639 -27.21 -15.95 22.19
CA SER A 639 -26.57 -14.68 22.57
C SER A 639 -25.22 -14.95 23.23
N ILE A 640 -24.23 -14.09 22.99
CA ILE A 640 -22.89 -14.18 23.59
C ILE A 640 -22.63 -12.91 24.40
N ALA A 641 -22.43 -13.07 25.71
CA ALA A 641 -22.05 -11.99 26.62
C ALA A 641 -20.53 -11.77 26.63
N HIS A 642 -20.09 -10.57 27.00
CA HIS A 642 -18.68 -10.26 27.26
C HIS A 642 -18.25 -10.64 28.67
N SER A 643 -16.99 -11.04 28.84
CA SER A 643 -16.26 -10.99 30.13
C SER A 643 -14.74 -10.82 29.85
N PRO A 644 -13.94 -10.25 30.79
CA PRO A 644 -12.70 -9.56 30.44
C PRO A 644 -11.40 -10.35 30.68
N PHE A 645 -10.29 -9.72 30.29
CA PHE A 645 -8.90 -10.12 30.59
C PHE A 645 -8.65 -10.42 32.08
N TYR A 646 -7.81 -11.42 32.33
CA TYR A 646 -7.05 -11.55 33.57
C TYR A 646 -5.58 -11.86 33.25
N ALA A 647 -4.66 -11.26 34.00
CA ALA A 647 -3.26 -11.66 34.04
C ALA A 647 -3.02 -12.49 35.31
N SER A 648 -2.30 -13.60 35.20
CA SER A 648 -2.01 -14.48 36.34
C SER A 648 -0.58 -15.01 36.27
N THR A 649 0.20 -14.76 37.32
CA THR A 649 1.55 -15.30 37.51
C THR A 649 1.49 -16.78 37.87
N PHE A 650 2.35 -17.62 37.27
CA PHE A 650 2.32 -19.07 37.49
C PHE A 650 2.95 -19.48 38.85
N PRO A 651 2.35 -20.43 39.60
CA PRO A 651 2.94 -21.01 40.80
C PRO A 651 3.97 -22.10 40.47
N SER A 652 4.95 -22.29 41.36
CA SER A 652 6.12 -23.18 41.19
C SER A 652 5.87 -24.68 41.48
N SER A 653 4.62 -25.12 41.58
CA SER A 653 4.23 -26.41 42.17
C SER A 653 4.18 -27.63 41.24
N LEU A 654 4.25 -27.46 39.92
CA LEU A 654 4.03 -28.55 38.94
C LEU A 654 5.28 -29.39 38.62
N PHE A 655 6.49 -28.86 38.83
CA PHE A 655 7.75 -29.54 38.46
C PHE A 655 7.95 -30.95 39.06
N PRO A 656 7.56 -31.24 40.32
CA PRO A 656 7.65 -32.59 40.88
C PRO A 656 6.68 -33.59 40.22
N GLN A 657 5.51 -33.13 39.76
CA GLN A 657 4.47 -33.99 39.18
C GLN A 657 4.87 -34.46 37.78
N VAL A 658 5.47 -33.57 36.98
CA VAL A 658 6.12 -33.89 35.70
C VAL A 658 7.19 -34.97 35.89
N LEU A 659 8.06 -34.83 36.90
CA LEU A 659 9.08 -35.83 37.22
C LEU A 659 8.51 -37.18 37.68
N ALA A 660 7.31 -37.22 38.26
CA ALA A 660 6.63 -38.47 38.60
C ALA A 660 6.06 -39.14 37.34
N HIS A 661 5.35 -38.40 36.49
CA HIS A 661 4.75 -38.92 35.25
C HIS A 661 5.82 -39.51 34.30
N ILE A 662 6.97 -38.83 34.19
CA ILE A 662 8.12 -39.26 33.38
C ILE A 662 8.84 -40.51 33.94
N ARG A 663 8.66 -40.87 35.22
CA ARG A 663 9.33 -42.02 35.86
C ARG A 663 8.59 -43.35 35.71
N SER A 664 7.28 -43.33 35.46
CA SER A 664 6.45 -44.54 35.39
C SER A 664 5.51 -44.54 34.17
N PRO A 665 6.02 -44.84 32.95
CA PRO A 665 5.18 -44.99 31.77
C PRO A 665 4.38 -46.30 31.84
N THR A 666 3.23 -46.27 32.52
CA THR A 666 2.19 -47.30 32.38
C THR A 666 1.58 -47.23 30.99
N GLN A 667 1.44 -48.37 30.32
CA GLN A 667 0.90 -48.45 28.96
C GLN A 667 -0.59 -48.05 28.93
N HIS A 668 -0.90 -46.83 28.48
CA HIS A 668 -2.23 -46.53 27.97
C HIS A 668 -2.33 -47.02 26.52
N ASN A 669 -3.17 -48.05 26.33
CA ASN A 669 -3.49 -48.61 25.03
C ASN A 669 -4.58 -47.74 24.39
N ASN A 670 -4.19 -46.87 23.46
CA ASN A 670 -5.10 -45.89 22.84
C ASN A 670 -6.14 -46.57 21.94
N ASN A 671 -7.35 -46.79 22.45
CA ASN A 671 -8.49 -47.31 21.67
C ASN A 671 -9.88 -46.85 22.19
N ASP A 672 -9.94 -45.78 22.99
CA ASP A 672 -11.19 -45.18 23.48
C ASP A 672 -11.14 -43.64 23.34
N PRO A 673 -11.98 -43.02 22.49
CA PRO A 673 -12.03 -41.56 22.32
C PRO A 673 -12.76 -40.77 23.42
N SER A 674 -13.32 -41.41 24.46
CA SER A 674 -14.39 -40.83 25.28
C SER A 674 -14.01 -40.28 26.67
N SER A 675 -12.73 -40.34 27.07
CA SER A 675 -12.28 -39.90 28.41
C SER A 675 -11.48 -38.59 28.41
N PRO A 676 -11.90 -37.54 29.17
CA PRO A 676 -11.18 -36.27 29.28
C PRO A 676 -9.97 -36.38 30.24
N GLY A 677 -8.93 -37.12 29.83
CA GLY A 677 -7.69 -37.30 30.58
C GLY A 677 -6.73 -36.12 30.43
N GLY A 678 -6.47 -35.39 31.53
CA GLY A 678 -5.55 -34.25 31.56
C GLY A 678 -4.06 -34.64 31.49
N GLY A 679 -3.61 -35.22 30.38
CA GLY A 679 -2.19 -35.53 30.13
C GLY A 679 -1.36 -34.30 29.75
N VAL A 680 -0.07 -34.33 30.09
CA VAL A 680 0.91 -33.30 29.69
C VAL A 680 1.55 -33.71 28.36
N THR A 681 1.40 -32.90 27.31
CA THR A 681 2.04 -33.13 26.01
C THR A 681 3.49 -32.64 26.06
N ILE A 682 4.45 -33.55 25.92
CA ILE A 682 5.88 -33.21 25.92
C ILE A 682 6.31 -32.84 24.50
N ILE A 683 6.85 -31.64 24.31
CA ILE A 683 7.29 -31.11 23.02
C ILE A 683 8.83 -31.05 22.96
N ASP A 684 9.41 -31.76 21.99
CA ASP A 684 10.83 -31.67 21.64
C ASP A 684 11.04 -30.63 20.54
N VAL A 685 11.73 -29.54 20.84
CA VAL A 685 12.00 -28.44 19.87
C VAL A 685 13.40 -28.46 19.27
N ARG A 686 14.02 -29.65 19.22
CA ARG A 686 15.23 -29.91 18.44
C ARG A 686 14.91 -30.13 16.96
N GLU A 687 15.91 -29.96 16.11
CA GLU A 687 15.76 -30.26 14.68
C GLU A 687 15.65 -31.78 14.44
N PRO A 688 14.95 -32.24 13.38
CA PRO A 688 14.76 -33.68 13.14
C PRO A 688 16.07 -34.45 12.94
N SER A 689 17.15 -33.79 12.54
CA SER A 689 18.51 -34.34 12.51
C SER A 689 19.05 -34.68 13.91
N GLU A 690 18.92 -33.76 14.88
CA GLU A 690 19.32 -34.00 16.28
C GLU A 690 18.49 -35.13 16.91
N VAL A 691 17.19 -35.19 16.60
CA VAL A 691 16.29 -36.24 17.11
C VAL A 691 16.67 -37.60 16.53
N ARG A 692 16.96 -37.71 15.22
CA ARG A 692 17.44 -38.97 14.61
C ARG A 692 18.82 -39.41 15.12
N GLU A 693 19.73 -38.48 15.39
CA GLU A 693 21.06 -38.77 15.93
C GLU A 693 20.99 -39.33 17.37
N THR A 694 20.20 -38.68 18.22
CA THR A 694 20.28 -38.87 19.68
C THR A 694 19.08 -39.61 20.29
N GLY A 695 17.95 -39.69 19.59
CA GLY A 695 16.65 -40.13 20.12
C GLY A 695 15.96 -39.05 20.97
N ARG A 696 14.70 -39.28 21.32
CA ARG A 696 13.82 -38.37 22.09
C ARG A 696 13.51 -38.89 23.50
N ILE A 697 12.96 -38.02 24.36
CA ILE A 697 12.33 -38.44 25.61
C ILE A 697 11.07 -39.26 25.23
N PRO A 698 10.83 -40.44 25.85
CA PRO A 698 9.71 -41.29 25.47
C PRO A 698 8.36 -40.58 25.51
N GLY A 699 7.56 -40.77 24.46
CA GLY A 699 6.26 -40.12 24.29
C GLY A 699 6.30 -38.63 23.91
N ALA A 700 7.48 -38.04 23.66
CA ALA A 700 7.58 -36.66 23.19
C ALA A 700 7.28 -36.53 21.69
N VAL A 701 6.55 -35.50 21.30
CA VAL A 701 6.32 -35.14 19.90
C VAL A 701 7.33 -34.07 19.45
N ASN A 702 7.83 -34.16 18.21
CA ASN A 702 8.86 -33.24 17.72
C ASN A 702 8.24 -32.09 16.92
N VAL A 703 8.52 -30.86 17.35
CA VAL A 703 8.06 -29.62 16.70
C VAL A 703 9.28 -28.68 16.60
N PRO A 704 10.05 -28.72 15.50
CA PRO A 704 11.35 -28.05 15.41
C PRO A 704 11.21 -26.53 15.26
N VAL A 705 11.05 -25.80 16.37
CA VAL A 705 10.74 -24.34 16.37
C VAL A 705 11.82 -23.46 15.74
N ALA A 706 13.04 -23.94 15.46
CA ALA A 706 14.06 -23.14 14.76
C ALA A 706 13.89 -23.19 13.22
N SER A 707 13.57 -24.34 12.63
CA SER A 707 13.15 -24.44 11.22
C SER A 707 11.66 -24.13 10.98
N ALA A 708 10.82 -24.25 12.01
CA ALA A 708 9.38 -23.97 11.99
C ALA A 708 8.95 -22.99 13.12
N PRO A 709 9.37 -21.71 13.08
CA PRO A 709 9.06 -20.72 14.13
C PRO A 709 7.56 -20.37 14.26
N ASP A 710 6.78 -20.72 13.24
CA ASP A 710 5.34 -20.55 13.09
C ASP A 710 4.52 -21.76 13.59
N SER A 711 5.15 -22.85 14.03
CA SER A 711 4.52 -24.14 14.37
C SER A 711 3.23 -24.08 15.21
N PHE A 712 3.11 -23.11 16.12
CA PHE A 712 1.96 -22.99 17.03
C PHE A 712 0.88 -22.01 16.52
N HIS A 713 1.18 -21.26 15.45
CA HIS A 713 0.30 -20.26 14.85
C HIS A 713 -0.45 -20.78 13.61
N VAL A 714 -0.07 -21.93 13.06
CA VAL A 714 -0.75 -22.55 11.91
C VAL A 714 -2.14 -23.13 12.30
N PRO A 715 -3.05 -23.29 11.31
CA PRO A 715 -4.27 -24.09 11.44
C PRO A 715 -4.04 -25.54 11.90
N GLU A 716 -5.15 -26.24 12.17
CA GLU A 716 -5.12 -27.61 12.72
C GLU A 716 -4.81 -28.67 11.66
N ASP A 717 -5.40 -28.50 10.48
CA ASP A 717 -5.11 -29.21 9.24
C ASP A 717 -3.64 -29.02 8.80
N GLU A 718 -3.18 -27.76 8.71
CA GLU A 718 -1.78 -27.47 8.34
C GLU A 718 -0.77 -28.01 9.38
N PHE A 719 -1.14 -28.11 10.66
CA PHE A 719 -0.27 -28.68 11.68
C PHE A 719 -0.09 -30.20 11.52
N GLU A 720 -1.18 -30.94 11.31
CA GLU A 720 -1.13 -32.40 11.22
C GLU A 720 -0.39 -32.86 9.96
N ASP A 721 -0.65 -32.22 8.80
CA ASP A 721 0.11 -32.43 7.56
C ASP A 721 1.62 -32.19 7.72
N ARG A 722 2.01 -31.21 8.56
CA ARG A 722 3.39 -30.74 8.70
C ARG A 722 4.22 -31.50 9.74
N PHE A 723 3.59 -32.03 10.78
CA PHE A 723 4.27 -32.72 11.89
C PHE A 723 3.88 -34.18 12.07
N GLY A 724 2.85 -34.67 11.38
CA GLY A 724 2.42 -36.08 11.39
C GLY A 724 1.67 -36.50 12.66
N PHE A 725 1.08 -35.56 13.40
CA PHE A 725 0.20 -35.82 14.54
C PHE A 725 -0.77 -34.65 14.78
N PRO A 726 -1.96 -34.89 15.35
CA PRO A 726 -2.96 -33.84 15.62
C PRO A 726 -2.43 -32.68 16.46
N ARG A 727 -2.83 -31.46 16.12
CA ARG A 727 -2.45 -30.25 16.87
C ARG A 727 -2.97 -30.33 18.31
N PRO A 728 -2.12 -30.11 19.35
CA PRO A 728 -2.60 -30.10 20.73
C PRO A 728 -3.75 -29.08 20.93
N PRO A 729 -4.85 -29.43 21.63
CA PRO A 729 -5.94 -28.49 21.85
C PRO A 729 -5.48 -27.34 22.76
N ARG A 730 -6.13 -26.17 22.68
CA ARG A 730 -5.63 -24.89 23.25
C ARG A 730 -5.58 -24.87 24.78
N ASP A 731 -6.35 -25.74 25.42
CA ASP A 731 -6.42 -25.99 26.86
C ASP A 731 -5.42 -27.06 27.34
N ALA A 732 -4.77 -27.78 26.42
CA ALA A 732 -3.75 -28.80 26.76
C ALA A 732 -2.56 -28.21 27.51
N GLU A 733 -1.91 -29.03 28.32
CA GLU A 733 -0.72 -28.66 29.07
C GLU A 733 0.54 -29.08 28.32
N LEU A 734 1.33 -28.10 27.86
CA LEU A 734 2.50 -28.32 27.03
C LEU A 734 3.79 -28.18 27.85
N LEU A 735 4.71 -29.13 27.71
CA LEU A 735 6.04 -29.10 28.34
C LEU A 735 7.14 -29.07 27.28
N PHE A 736 7.85 -27.95 27.17
CA PHE A 736 8.88 -27.75 26.15
C PHE A 736 10.29 -28.14 26.64
N TYR A 737 11.03 -28.92 25.84
CA TYR A 737 12.46 -29.19 26.04
C TYR A 737 13.24 -29.11 24.72
N CYS A 738 14.56 -28.92 24.79
CA CYS A 738 15.45 -29.02 23.62
C CYS A 738 16.73 -29.81 23.93
N LYS A 739 17.86 -29.56 23.24
CA LYS A 739 19.15 -30.21 23.55
C LYS A 739 19.69 -29.76 24.93
N ALA A 740 19.66 -28.46 25.23
CA ALA A 740 20.25 -27.88 26.45
C ALA A 740 19.56 -26.58 26.92
N GLY A 741 18.24 -26.56 27.06
CA GLY A 741 17.46 -25.48 27.70
C GLY A 741 17.30 -24.16 26.94
N VAL A 742 18.19 -23.82 25.99
CA VAL A 742 18.17 -22.49 25.34
C VAL A 742 16.95 -22.27 24.43
N ARG A 743 16.50 -23.31 23.70
CA ARG A 743 15.39 -23.21 22.71
C ARG A 743 14.01 -23.44 23.31
N SER A 744 13.91 -24.21 24.41
CA SER A 744 12.63 -24.51 25.07
C SER A 744 11.92 -23.25 25.55
N ARG A 745 12.65 -22.27 26.09
CA ARG A 745 12.11 -20.98 26.53
C ARG A 745 11.48 -20.17 25.41
N ALA A 746 12.14 -20.13 24.25
CA ALA A 746 11.64 -19.42 23.07
C ALA A 746 10.37 -20.09 22.54
N ALA A 747 10.36 -21.42 22.43
CA ALA A 747 9.17 -22.17 22.02
C ALA A 747 7.99 -22.03 23.01
N ALA A 748 8.28 -22.06 24.32
CA ALA A 748 7.29 -21.79 25.36
C ALA A 748 6.75 -20.35 25.31
N GLY A 749 7.50 -19.38 24.77
CA GLY A 749 6.99 -18.06 24.41
C GLY A 749 6.01 -18.14 23.23
N VAL A 750 6.46 -18.69 22.11
CA VAL A 750 5.67 -18.85 20.86
C VAL A 750 4.33 -19.57 21.10
N ALA A 751 4.29 -20.58 21.96
CA ALA A 751 3.04 -21.29 22.31
C ALA A 751 2.09 -20.46 23.19
N ARG A 752 2.59 -19.61 24.09
CA ARG A 752 1.75 -18.68 24.88
C ARG A 752 1.20 -17.57 24.00
N ASP A 753 2.04 -16.98 23.14
CA ASP A 753 1.64 -15.93 22.19
C ASP A 753 0.56 -16.45 21.21
N ALA A 754 0.66 -17.72 20.81
CA ALA A 754 -0.34 -18.39 20.00
C ALA A 754 -1.66 -18.69 20.76
N GLY A 755 -1.67 -18.68 22.10
CA GLY A 755 -2.87 -18.85 22.93
C GLY A 755 -3.02 -20.17 23.69
N TRP A 756 -1.95 -20.92 23.97
CA TRP A 756 -2.01 -22.01 24.97
C TRP A 756 -1.85 -21.44 26.39
N ALA A 757 -2.81 -21.74 27.27
CA ALA A 757 -2.82 -21.22 28.64
C ALA A 757 -1.85 -21.96 29.60
N ARG A 758 -1.60 -23.26 29.35
CA ARG A 758 -0.79 -24.13 30.22
C ARG A 758 0.52 -24.52 29.52
N VAL A 759 1.58 -23.75 29.76
CA VAL A 759 2.87 -23.90 29.05
C VAL A 759 4.06 -23.85 30.00
N GLY A 760 4.73 -24.98 30.17
CA GLY A 760 5.95 -25.17 30.96
C GLY A 760 7.22 -25.38 30.12
N GLU A 761 8.38 -25.31 30.78
CA GLU A 761 9.71 -25.56 30.22
C GLU A 761 10.44 -26.61 31.10
N TYR A 762 11.22 -27.51 30.50
CA TYR A 762 12.22 -28.33 31.19
C TYR A 762 13.64 -27.83 30.87
N PRO A 763 14.26 -27.00 31.74
CA PRO A 763 15.55 -26.36 31.45
C PRO A 763 16.71 -27.36 31.31
N GLY A 764 16.70 -28.44 32.11
CA GLY A 764 17.70 -29.51 32.04
C GLY A 764 17.76 -30.18 30.66
N SER A 765 16.58 -30.28 30.01
CA SER A 765 16.46 -30.68 28.61
C SER A 765 17.06 -32.07 28.31
N TRP A 766 17.22 -32.43 27.04
CA TRP A 766 17.67 -33.76 26.64
C TRP A 766 19.04 -34.13 27.22
N SER A 767 20.00 -33.19 27.28
CA SER A 767 21.33 -33.47 27.83
C SER A 767 21.31 -33.86 29.31
N GLU A 768 20.50 -33.21 30.15
CA GLU A 768 20.39 -33.60 31.57
C GLU A 768 19.63 -34.93 31.71
N TRP A 769 18.57 -35.13 30.92
CA TRP A 769 17.82 -36.40 30.89
C TRP A 769 18.72 -37.59 30.56
N PHE A 770 19.54 -37.46 29.51
CA PHE A 770 20.51 -38.47 29.11
C PHE A 770 21.61 -38.68 30.15
N ALA A 771 22.18 -37.59 30.70
CA ALA A 771 23.22 -37.67 31.74
C ALA A 771 22.75 -38.32 33.05
N ARG A 772 21.44 -38.28 33.34
CA ARG A 772 20.82 -38.99 34.49
C ARG A 772 20.47 -40.46 34.19
N GLY A 773 20.82 -41.00 33.01
CA GLY A 773 20.47 -42.36 32.61
C GLY A 773 18.99 -42.54 32.22
N GLY A 774 18.31 -41.46 31.81
CA GLY A 774 16.93 -41.50 31.34
C GLY A 774 16.75 -42.38 30.11
N LYS A 775 15.62 -43.09 30.02
CA LYS A 775 15.28 -43.89 28.83
C LYS A 775 15.15 -43.00 27.60
N VAL A 776 15.56 -43.50 26.45
CA VAL A 776 15.50 -42.80 25.17
C VAL A 776 14.71 -43.63 24.17
N GLU A 777 13.83 -42.97 23.43
CA GLU A 777 13.08 -43.52 22.29
C GLU A 777 13.79 -43.09 21.00
N ARG A 778 13.83 -43.94 19.96
CA ARG A 778 14.54 -43.69 18.69
C ARG A 778 13.67 -44.07 17.51
#